data_AF-A0AA87U7S3-F1
#
_entry.id   AF-A0AA87U7S3-F1
#
_cell.length_a   1.000
_cell.length_b   1.000
_cell.length_c   1.000
_cell.angle_alpha   90.00
_cell.angle_beta   90.00
_cell.angle_gamma   90.00
#
_symmetry.space_group_name_H-M   'P 1'
#
loop_
_entity.id
_entity.type
_entity.pdbx_description
1 polymer ?
#
loop_
_entity_poly.entity_id
_entity_poly.type
_entity_poly.pdbx_seq_one_letter_code
_entity_poly.pdbx_strand_id
1 'polypeptide(L)'
;MWQPDGSEVIDQPAVAIPLAAATVRYLRESCEDFAEVLECRRLPSGRMEIVTFELRVEVPQRPVYDVRSRETVSVCFVAGRESAPGIVVTREDFPDTPHQNIVPEGFPSMLCIDDRPWQDVRSGYTASELVTRISHWFAKAGQGELHGDDQPFDPFFGYSSPHQVILTSDGMAAMDAGQKLNVWTTDENRRFLLVTSFEADGFPRQVTNIHVVQVDVEPQQMKRIRRAPRNLPGLVNMLMDRDQTFVDRLKKSVEDWFEGGKRDDDAKWIFCVLARFPQIHPRTGVVGATKPMAFLAEASPGQIGVALGVLDHNDSSHGTDLKYVRRLFPRTDIGSLSKFEVQVAQVHMEMDADAAARITGHEAADRRRAVLVGAGSLGSTMAELLTREGFFEWTIVDDDALLPHNLSRHTLNRSHFGRLKAPSLAERLLSIRSDVAPKAVVENLLDEPISEGLASAIDGAELILDASASVPVSRFLSDRDCRARRVCAFFAPDGGSAVLMIEAADRTTTLRDVEAVYLREVLINPSLETHFEAGQQMRYTGACRALTSKIPTSRVGVLTALIASGISKEISLPQPSLRIWSVDGEDAVEAIRLLPAVTARSIGEWKVLIPEGLRAELAGRRAAALPNETGGPLLGLVDFEAKIITAVHAPTPPSDSVGKPTSFVRGTIGLRKIIETAEKRSGGQVRYLGEWHSHPRGASSAPSVVDVSQIYDLSLISDIDGLPAISLIVSEIEIGILVGSVQ
;
A
#
# COMPACT_ATOMS: atom_id res chain seq x y z
N MET A 1 43.84 -21.48 9.33
CA MET A 1 44.20 -20.18 8.72
C MET A 1 43.97 -20.26 7.23
N TRP A 2 43.39 -19.24 6.62
CA TRP A 2 43.07 -19.24 5.18
C TRP A 2 44.23 -18.64 4.38
N GLN A 3 44.77 -19.41 3.44
CA GLN A 3 45.95 -19.05 2.66
C GLN A 3 45.59 -19.14 1.16
N PRO A 4 44.95 -18.09 0.59
CA PRO A 4 44.59 -18.10 -0.82
C PRO A 4 45.85 -18.16 -1.71
N ASP A 5 45.73 -18.87 -2.82
CA ASP A 5 46.84 -19.12 -3.75
C ASP A 5 47.52 -17.83 -4.19
N GLY A 6 48.86 -17.82 -4.13
CA GLY A 6 49.69 -16.67 -4.48
C GLY A 6 49.76 -15.55 -3.44
N SER A 7 49.06 -15.64 -2.30
CA SER A 7 49.21 -14.64 -1.24
C SER A 7 50.54 -14.78 -0.47
N GLU A 8 51.17 -13.66 -0.15
CA GLU A 8 52.44 -13.59 0.59
C GLU A 8 52.20 -13.13 2.03
N VAL A 9 52.98 -13.67 2.97
CA VAL A 9 52.97 -13.23 4.37
C VAL A 9 53.65 -11.87 4.45
N ILE A 10 53.01 -10.92 5.13
CA ILE A 10 53.54 -9.58 5.36
C ILE A 10 53.59 -9.28 6.85
N ASP A 11 54.62 -8.53 7.26
CA ASP A 11 54.71 -8.05 8.63
C ASP A 11 53.54 -7.11 8.95
N GLN A 12 53.06 -7.13 10.19
CA GLN A 12 51.94 -6.31 10.62
C GLN A 12 52.10 -4.80 10.34
N PRO A 13 53.29 -4.17 10.53
CA PRO A 13 53.49 -2.77 10.15
C PRO A 13 53.46 -2.51 8.65
N ALA A 14 53.58 -3.55 7.82
CA ALA A 14 53.56 -3.46 6.37
C ALA A 14 52.14 -3.51 5.78
N VAL A 15 51.09 -3.70 6.59
CA VAL A 15 49.68 -3.63 6.18
C VAL A 15 49.34 -2.19 5.75
N ALA A 16 48.83 -2.01 4.53
CA ALA A 16 48.72 -0.70 3.89
C ALA A 16 47.27 -0.22 3.70
N ILE A 17 46.29 -1.13 3.65
CA ILE A 17 44.88 -0.76 3.49
C ILE A 17 44.42 -0.11 4.80
N PRO A 18 43.89 1.14 4.78
CA PRO A 18 43.66 1.91 6.01
C PRO A 18 42.79 1.20 7.05
N LEU A 19 41.71 0.53 6.64
CA LEU A 19 40.85 -0.21 7.56
C LEU A 19 41.51 -1.49 8.08
N ALA A 20 42.34 -2.16 7.26
CA ALA A 20 43.11 -3.34 7.67
C ALA A 20 44.16 -2.95 8.73
N ALA A 21 44.93 -1.90 8.47
CA ALA A 21 45.93 -1.38 9.39
C ALA A 21 45.30 -0.90 10.71
N ALA A 22 44.15 -0.21 10.64
CA ALA A 22 43.39 0.18 11.81
C ALA A 22 42.87 -1.03 12.60
N THR A 23 42.47 -2.11 11.92
CA THR A 23 42.01 -3.36 12.56
C THR A 23 43.14 -4.07 13.28
N VAL A 24 44.32 -4.19 12.66
CA VAL A 24 45.51 -4.76 13.31
C VAL A 24 45.88 -3.97 14.56
N ARG A 25 45.90 -2.63 14.47
CA ARG A 25 46.18 -1.77 15.62
C ARG A 25 45.13 -1.92 16.73
N TYR A 26 43.85 -1.91 16.38
CA TYR A 26 42.76 -2.06 17.35
C TYR A 26 42.80 -3.41 18.07
N LEU A 27 43.01 -4.51 17.34
CA LEU A 27 43.14 -5.84 17.92
C LEU A 27 44.31 -5.92 18.92
N ARG A 28 45.44 -5.28 18.61
CA ARG A 28 46.62 -5.27 19.46
C ARG A 28 46.58 -4.31 20.62
N GLU A 29 46.00 -3.12 20.47
CA GLU A 29 46.07 -2.10 21.52
C GLU A 29 44.82 -2.10 22.41
N SER A 30 43.73 -2.72 21.94
CA SER A 30 42.42 -2.61 22.59
C SER A 30 41.70 -3.95 22.79
N CYS A 31 42.22 -5.05 22.25
CA CYS A 31 41.59 -6.38 22.36
C CYS A 31 42.52 -7.49 22.88
N GLU A 32 43.68 -7.17 23.48
CA GLU A 32 44.68 -8.19 23.88
C GLU A 32 44.12 -9.29 24.79
N ASP A 33 43.12 -8.98 25.62
CA ASP A 33 42.50 -9.94 26.54
C ASP A 33 41.57 -10.96 25.86
N PHE A 34 41.14 -10.69 24.62
CA PHE A 34 40.15 -11.49 23.90
C PHE A 34 40.41 -11.69 22.40
N ALA A 35 41.49 -11.17 21.83
CA ALA A 35 41.89 -11.46 20.47
C ALA A 35 43.42 -11.47 20.28
N GLU A 36 43.92 -12.38 19.44
CA GLU A 36 45.35 -12.50 19.12
C GLU A 36 45.55 -12.49 17.60
N VAL A 37 46.31 -11.50 17.08
CA VAL A 37 46.64 -11.44 15.64
C VAL A 37 47.67 -12.51 15.31
N LEU A 38 47.30 -13.45 14.43
CA LEU A 38 48.13 -14.59 14.06
C LEU A 38 49.00 -14.32 12.83
N GLU A 39 48.39 -13.80 11.75
CA GLU A 39 49.06 -13.63 10.45
C GLU A 39 48.41 -12.51 9.64
N CYS A 40 49.23 -11.72 8.93
CA CYS A 40 48.78 -10.81 7.88
C CYS A 40 49.31 -11.28 6.53
N ARG A 41 48.46 -11.24 5.49
CA ARG A 41 48.84 -11.61 4.11
C ARG A 41 48.43 -10.54 3.12
N ARG A 42 49.11 -10.49 1.97
CA ARG A 42 48.75 -9.63 0.83
C ARG A 42 48.71 -10.45 -0.46
N LEU A 43 47.73 -10.18 -1.32
CA LEU A 43 47.69 -10.79 -2.66
C LEU A 43 48.66 -10.08 -3.63
N PRO A 44 49.16 -10.76 -4.68
CA PRO A 44 50.14 -10.20 -5.62
C PRO A 44 49.71 -8.90 -6.30
N SER A 45 48.40 -8.71 -6.48
CA SER A 45 47.84 -7.48 -7.06
C SER A 45 47.95 -6.26 -6.15
N GLY A 46 48.29 -6.44 -4.86
CA GLY A 46 48.24 -5.41 -3.83
C GLY A 46 46.83 -4.91 -3.50
N ARG A 47 45.80 -5.44 -4.18
CA ARG A 47 44.40 -4.98 -4.03
C ARG A 47 43.67 -5.61 -2.85
N MET A 48 44.25 -6.60 -2.18
CA MET A 48 43.61 -7.24 -1.03
C MET A 48 44.65 -7.62 0.03
N GLU A 49 44.29 -7.34 1.28
CA GLU A 49 45.04 -7.74 2.48
C GLU A 49 44.13 -8.55 3.40
N ILE A 50 44.71 -9.56 4.03
CA ILE A 50 43.99 -10.47 4.92
C ILE A 50 44.61 -10.35 6.31
N VAL A 51 43.78 -10.08 7.32
CA VAL A 51 44.19 -10.08 8.72
C VAL A 51 43.53 -11.30 9.39
N THR A 52 44.35 -12.25 9.84
CA THR A 52 43.89 -13.45 10.54
C THR A 52 44.18 -13.32 12.02
N PHE A 53 43.16 -13.51 12.85
CA PHE A 53 43.27 -13.45 14.30
C PHE A 53 42.41 -14.53 14.96
N GLU A 54 42.84 -14.98 16.14
CA GLU A 54 42.00 -15.76 17.03
C GLU A 54 41.15 -14.81 17.85
N LEU A 55 39.84 -15.07 17.93
CA LEU A 55 38.88 -14.30 18.70
C LEU A 55 38.27 -15.17 19.79
N ARG A 56 38.32 -14.69 21.03
CA ARG A 56 37.61 -15.29 22.16
C ARG A 56 36.17 -14.78 22.15
N VAL A 57 35.23 -15.70 22.06
CA VAL A 57 33.79 -15.40 21.95
C VAL A 57 33.04 -15.91 23.17
N GLU A 58 31.96 -15.21 23.53
CA GLU A 58 31.08 -15.63 24.60
C GLU A 58 30.17 -16.77 24.08
N VAL A 59 30.36 -17.96 24.65
CA VAL A 59 29.58 -19.16 24.28
C VAL A 59 28.70 -19.56 25.46
N PRO A 60 27.38 -19.70 25.28
CA PRO A 60 26.49 -20.16 26.33
C PRO A 60 26.79 -21.62 26.70
N GLN A 61 26.37 -22.05 27.90
CA GLN A 61 26.65 -23.42 28.40
C GLN A 61 26.09 -24.53 27.51
N ARG A 62 25.04 -24.23 26.71
CA ARG A 62 24.45 -25.11 25.71
C ARG A 62 24.24 -24.32 24.42
N PRO A 63 25.24 -24.22 23.56
CA PRO A 63 25.12 -23.42 22.35
C PRO A 63 24.24 -24.14 21.31
N VAL A 64 23.44 -23.37 20.58
CA VAL A 64 22.53 -23.88 19.53
C VAL A 64 23.34 -24.38 18.34
N TYR A 65 24.38 -23.66 17.95
CA TYR A 65 25.36 -24.08 16.95
C TYR A 65 26.71 -24.35 17.63
N ASP A 66 27.53 -25.24 17.07
CA ASP A 66 28.89 -25.56 17.57
C ASP A 66 29.84 -24.37 17.39
N VAL A 67 29.66 -23.30 18.16
CA VAL A 67 30.57 -22.15 18.24
C VAL A 67 31.56 -22.41 19.37
N ARG A 68 32.86 -22.36 19.06
CA ARG A 68 33.91 -22.61 20.05
C ARG A 68 34.25 -21.33 20.80
N SER A 69 34.75 -21.46 22.04
CA SER A 69 35.16 -20.30 22.86
C SER A 69 36.34 -19.52 22.27
N ARG A 70 37.06 -20.11 21.31
CA ARG A 70 38.09 -19.49 20.48
C ARG A 70 37.82 -19.87 19.02
N GLU A 71 37.66 -18.88 18.17
CA GLU A 71 37.45 -19.06 16.72
C GLU A 71 38.53 -18.31 15.94
N THR A 72 39.07 -18.94 14.90
CA THR A 72 40.03 -18.30 14.00
C THR A 72 39.30 -17.63 12.84
N VAL A 73 39.39 -16.30 12.79
CA VAL A 73 38.71 -15.46 11.80
C VAL A 73 39.75 -14.80 10.89
N SER A 74 39.51 -14.84 9.59
CA SER A 74 40.28 -14.10 8.58
C SER A 74 39.40 -13.01 8.00
N VAL A 75 39.83 -11.75 8.09
CA VAL A 75 39.12 -10.61 7.49
C VAL A 75 39.85 -10.14 6.24
N CYS A 76 39.10 -10.07 5.13
CA CYS A 76 39.59 -9.72 3.80
C CYS A 76 39.26 -8.26 3.51
N PHE A 77 40.27 -7.42 3.38
CA PHE A 77 40.12 -6.01 3.07
C PHE A 77 40.50 -5.76 1.62
N VAL A 78 39.57 -5.24 0.83
CA VAL A 78 39.84 -4.85 -0.56
C VAL A 78 40.27 -3.39 -0.59
N ALA A 79 41.28 -3.07 -1.40
CA ALA A 79 41.77 -1.72 -1.60
C ALA A 79 40.68 -0.87 -2.29
N GLY A 80 40.41 0.31 -1.73
CA GLY A 80 39.31 1.18 -2.17
C GLY A 80 38.21 1.26 -1.12
N ARG A 81 37.11 1.96 -1.45
CA ARG A 81 35.93 2.12 -0.56
C ARG A 81 34.65 1.54 -1.16
N GLU A 82 34.80 0.69 -2.17
CA GLU A 82 33.70 0.15 -2.97
C GLU A 82 33.17 -1.18 -2.43
N SER A 83 33.99 -1.92 -1.68
CA SER A 83 33.62 -3.24 -1.15
C SER A 83 33.74 -3.27 0.38
N ALA A 84 32.79 -3.94 1.03
CA ALA A 84 32.87 -4.25 2.45
C ALA A 84 33.96 -5.29 2.72
N PRO A 85 34.52 -5.34 3.95
CA PRO A 85 35.41 -6.42 4.35
C PRO A 85 34.69 -7.78 4.33
N GLY A 86 35.35 -8.82 3.82
CA GLY A 86 34.82 -10.19 3.85
C GLY A 86 35.30 -10.94 5.10
N ILE A 87 34.40 -11.58 5.84
CA ILE A 87 34.72 -12.25 7.12
C ILE A 87 34.66 -13.76 6.91
N VAL A 88 35.79 -14.44 7.06
CA VAL A 88 35.96 -15.85 6.75
C VAL A 88 36.31 -16.63 8.01
N VAL A 89 35.62 -17.73 8.25
CA VAL A 89 35.94 -18.68 9.32
C VAL A 89 36.68 -19.85 8.72
N THR A 90 37.91 -20.08 9.19
CA THR A 90 38.88 -20.97 8.52
C THR A 90 38.76 -22.44 8.94
N ARG A 91 37.81 -22.74 9.83
CA ARG A 91 37.56 -24.06 10.39
C ARG A 91 36.72 -24.90 9.42
N GLU A 92 37.23 -26.06 8.99
CA GLU A 92 36.56 -26.94 8.01
C GLU A 92 35.26 -27.54 8.53
N ASP A 93 35.17 -27.82 9.83
CA ASP A 93 33.99 -28.37 10.50
C ASP A 93 33.07 -27.29 11.11
N PHE A 94 33.16 -26.04 10.64
CA PHE A 94 32.30 -24.95 11.15
C PHE A 94 30.82 -25.24 10.87
N PRO A 95 29.92 -25.09 11.86
CA PRO A 95 28.51 -25.41 11.69
C PRO A 95 27.83 -24.51 10.66
N ASP A 96 26.75 -25.05 10.11
CA ASP A 96 25.84 -24.30 9.23
C ASP A 96 24.92 -23.44 10.08
N THR A 97 25.01 -22.13 9.90
CA THR A 97 24.25 -21.14 10.68
C THR A 97 23.59 -20.13 9.72
N PRO A 98 22.44 -19.54 10.09
CA PRO A 98 21.92 -18.39 9.35
C PRO A 98 22.95 -17.25 9.24
N HIS A 99 22.75 -16.30 8.32
CA HIS A 99 23.70 -15.20 8.07
C HIS A 99 25.13 -15.64 7.70
N GLN A 100 25.26 -16.69 6.88
CA GLN A 100 26.50 -17.00 6.16
C GLN A 100 26.32 -16.65 4.67
N ASN A 101 27.30 -16.00 4.07
CA ASN A 101 27.33 -15.75 2.63
C ASN A 101 27.57 -17.06 1.88
N ILE A 102 27.00 -17.15 0.68
CA ILE A 102 27.22 -18.30 -0.18
C ILE A 102 28.59 -18.14 -0.82
N VAL A 103 29.44 -19.14 -0.60
CA VAL A 103 30.80 -19.15 -1.11
C VAL A 103 30.97 -20.22 -2.18
N PRO A 104 31.87 -20.00 -3.15
CA PRO A 104 32.19 -21.00 -4.16
C PRO A 104 32.74 -22.30 -3.53
N GLU A 105 32.45 -23.47 -4.10
CA GLU A 105 32.92 -24.78 -3.59
C GLU A 105 34.43 -24.84 -3.29
N GLY A 106 34.84 -25.23 -2.09
CA GLY A 106 36.25 -25.23 -1.64
C GLY A 106 36.71 -23.94 -0.95
N PHE A 107 35.86 -22.91 -0.88
CA PHE A 107 36.11 -21.74 -0.01
C PHE A 107 35.63 -22.00 1.43
N PRO A 108 36.29 -21.43 2.46
CA PRO A 108 35.82 -21.51 3.84
C PRO A 108 34.53 -20.69 4.05
N SER A 109 33.81 -20.97 5.13
CA SER A 109 32.56 -20.30 5.47
C SER A 109 32.74 -18.78 5.62
N MET A 110 31.89 -17.98 4.97
CA MET A 110 31.93 -16.53 5.04
C MET A 110 30.71 -15.99 5.81
N LEU A 111 30.91 -15.07 6.74
CA LEU A 111 29.86 -14.54 7.61
C LEU A 111 29.27 -13.25 7.05
N CYS A 112 27.96 -13.08 7.20
CA CYS A 112 27.24 -11.82 7.01
C CYS A 112 27.04 -11.17 8.39
N ILE A 113 27.89 -10.20 8.73
CA ILE A 113 27.87 -9.52 10.04
C ILE A 113 27.10 -8.19 10.04
N ASP A 114 26.66 -7.74 8.86
CA ASP A 114 25.91 -6.50 8.66
C ASP A 114 24.95 -6.72 7.48
N ASP A 115 23.68 -6.44 7.71
CA ASP A 115 22.59 -6.56 6.75
C ASP A 115 22.34 -5.25 5.98
N ARG A 116 22.98 -4.16 6.39
CA ARG A 116 22.87 -2.85 5.73
C ARG A 116 23.77 -2.76 4.50
N PRO A 117 23.37 -2.03 3.44
CA PRO A 117 24.22 -1.80 2.28
C PRO A 117 25.54 -1.10 2.64
N TRP A 118 26.68 -1.59 2.10
CA TRP A 118 28.01 -1.06 2.42
C TRP A 118 28.12 0.47 2.21
N GLN A 119 27.50 0.99 1.17
CA GLN A 119 27.51 2.43 0.86
C GLN A 119 26.94 3.33 1.96
N ASP A 120 26.01 2.81 2.77
CA ASP A 120 25.32 3.56 3.82
C ASP A 120 26.12 3.56 5.12
N VAL A 121 26.92 2.52 5.34
CA VAL A 121 27.67 2.31 6.60
C VAL A 121 29.14 2.69 6.49
N ARG A 122 29.73 2.67 5.29
CA ARG A 122 31.19 2.85 5.07
C ARG A 122 31.76 4.16 5.62
N SER A 123 30.97 5.21 5.75
CA SER A 123 31.40 6.51 6.27
C SER A 123 31.69 6.46 7.78
N GLY A 124 31.01 5.59 8.51
CA GLY A 124 31.16 5.37 9.95
C GLY A 124 31.80 4.02 10.32
N TYR A 125 32.19 3.20 9.34
CA TYR A 125 32.68 1.85 9.58
C TYR A 125 34.12 1.87 10.11
N THR A 126 34.30 1.54 11.40
CA THR A 126 35.60 1.55 12.07
C THR A 126 36.09 0.12 12.36
N ALA A 127 37.38 -0.02 12.71
CA ALA A 127 37.94 -1.28 13.19
C ALA A 127 37.20 -1.83 14.43
N SER A 128 36.86 -0.94 15.37
CA SER A 128 36.11 -1.28 16.58
C SER A 128 34.72 -1.83 16.25
N GLU A 129 34.00 -1.16 15.35
CA GLU A 129 32.67 -1.60 14.90
C GLU A 129 32.74 -2.97 14.20
N LEU A 130 33.72 -3.16 13.31
CA LEU A 130 33.93 -4.43 12.61
C LEU A 130 34.15 -5.59 13.58
N VAL A 131 35.09 -5.44 14.52
CA VAL A 131 35.41 -6.50 15.50
C VAL A 131 34.23 -6.76 16.42
N THR A 132 33.55 -5.70 16.89
CA THR A 132 32.35 -5.82 17.73
C THR A 132 31.24 -6.60 17.02
N ARG A 133 31.00 -6.33 15.73
CA ARG A 133 30.01 -7.04 14.92
C ARG A 133 30.36 -8.51 14.73
N ILE A 134 31.63 -8.84 14.49
CA ILE A 134 32.10 -10.23 14.42
C ILE A 134 31.82 -10.95 15.75
N SER A 135 32.18 -10.34 16.88
CA SER A 135 31.92 -10.91 18.21
C SER A 135 30.42 -11.10 18.49
N HIS A 136 29.60 -10.08 18.19
CA HIS A 136 28.14 -10.15 18.35
C HIS A 136 27.51 -11.23 17.47
N TRP A 137 28.00 -11.40 16.25
CA TRP A 137 27.52 -12.45 15.35
C TRP A 137 27.72 -13.83 15.98
N PHE A 138 28.92 -14.11 16.54
CA PHE A 138 29.18 -15.39 17.21
C PHE A 138 28.34 -15.59 18.48
N ALA A 139 28.13 -14.54 19.27
CA ALA A 139 27.28 -14.60 20.46
C ALA A 139 25.82 -14.94 20.10
N LYS A 140 25.25 -14.25 19.10
CA LYS A 140 23.92 -14.53 18.57
C LYS A 140 23.81 -15.93 17.98
N ALA A 141 24.86 -16.40 17.30
CA ALA A 141 24.93 -17.77 16.80
C ALA A 141 24.84 -18.77 17.95
N GLY A 142 25.65 -18.61 19.00
CA GLY A 142 25.62 -19.47 20.18
C GLY A 142 24.24 -19.53 20.84
N GLN A 143 23.47 -18.44 20.82
CA GLN A 143 22.14 -18.34 21.44
C GLN A 143 20.98 -18.73 20.50
N GLY A 144 21.24 -18.91 19.20
CA GLY A 144 20.20 -19.15 18.20
C GLY A 144 19.40 -17.92 17.77
N GLU A 145 19.91 -16.71 18.06
CA GLU A 145 19.25 -15.42 17.84
C GLU A 145 19.72 -14.70 16.55
N LEU A 146 20.35 -15.45 15.64
CA LEU A 146 20.76 -14.89 14.35
C LEU A 146 19.58 -14.54 13.45
N HIS A 147 18.38 -15.08 13.69
CA HIS A 147 17.22 -14.95 12.81
C HIS A 147 15.99 -14.44 13.57
N GLY A 148 15.22 -13.53 12.97
CA GLY A 148 13.86 -13.20 13.43
C GLY A 148 12.85 -14.27 12.99
N ASP A 149 11.71 -14.37 13.69
CA ASP A 149 10.62 -15.30 13.33
C ASP A 149 10.00 -14.99 11.95
N ASP A 150 10.23 -13.79 11.41
CA ASP A 150 9.70 -13.24 10.16
C ASP A 150 10.69 -13.28 8.98
N GLN A 151 11.96 -13.62 9.23
CA GLN A 151 12.98 -13.68 8.19
C GLN A 151 12.91 -15.02 7.43
N PRO A 152 13.05 -15.02 6.08
CA PRO A 152 13.07 -16.26 5.30
C PRO A 152 14.31 -17.10 5.64
N PHE A 153 14.14 -18.41 5.87
CA PHE A 153 15.18 -19.34 6.34
C PHE A 153 16.50 -19.38 5.54
N ASP A 154 16.51 -18.84 4.32
CA ASP A 154 17.69 -18.81 3.45
C ASP A 154 17.82 -17.43 2.76
N PRO A 155 18.29 -16.39 3.45
CA PRO A 155 18.60 -15.13 2.79
C PRO A 155 19.84 -15.35 1.92
N PHE A 156 19.64 -15.43 0.61
CA PHE A 156 20.70 -15.67 -0.36
C PHE A 156 21.59 -14.42 -0.49
N PHE A 157 22.78 -14.43 0.11
CA PHE A 157 23.72 -13.29 0.12
C PHE A 157 24.88 -13.44 -0.88
N GLY A 158 24.65 -14.02 -2.06
CA GLY A 158 25.70 -14.32 -3.03
C GLY A 158 25.28 -14.19 -4.49
N TYR A 159 24.49 -13.17 -4.84
CA TYR A 159 24.16 -12.91 -6.25
C TYR A 159 25.45 -12.60 -7.03
N SER A 160 25.87 -13.55 -7.86
CA SER A 160 27.07 -13.44 -8.71
C SER A 160 26.77 -12.91 -10.10
N SER A 161 25.48 -12.77 -10.45
CA SER A 161 25.07 -12.34 -11.77
C SER A 161 24.96 -10.81 -11.89
N PRO A 162 25.39 -10.20 -13.01
CA PRO A 162 25.05 -8.82 -13.34
C PRO A 162 23.57 -8.66 -13.73
N HIS A 163 22.85 -9.77 -13.92
CA HIS A 163 21.44 -9.82 -14.29
C HIS A 163 20.53 -10.01 -13.07
N GLN A 164 19.35 -9.39 -13.13
CA GLN A 164 18.26 -9.59 -12.18
C GLN A 164 17.00 -9.96 -12.97
N VAL A 165 16.20 -10.86 -12.43
CA VAL A 165 14.95 -11.32 -13.04
C VAL A 165 13.78 -10.59 -12.39
N ILE A 166 12.84 -10.10 -13.19
CA ILE A 166 11.54 -9.59 -12.72
C ILE A 166 10.48 -10.55 -13.26
N LEU A 167 9.81 -11.29 -12.39
CA LEU A 167 8.75 -12.22 -12.77
C LEU A 167 7.39 -11.54 -12.57
N THR A 168 6.67 -11.36 -13.68
CA THR A 168 5.32 -10.79 -13.71
C THR A 168 4.27 -11.77 -13.19
N SER A 169 3.09 -11.26 -12.83
CA SER A 169 1.96 -12.06 -12.36
C SER A 169 1.50 -13.08 -13.41
N ASP A 170 1.41 -12.67 -14.67
CA ASP A 170 1.06 -13.58 -15.78
C ASP A 170 2.20 -14.55 -16.09
N GLY A 171 3.46 -14.13 -15.95
CA GLY A 171 4.62 -15.02 -16.01
C GLY A 171 4.61 -16.09 -14.93
N MET A 172 4.27 -15.72 -13.69
CA MET A 172 4.11 -16.65 -12.58
C MET A 172 2.96 -17.63 -12.85
N ALA A 173 1.80 -17.14 -13.28
CA ALA A 173 0.65 -17.99 -13.62
C ALA A 173 0.97 -18.96 -14.77
N ALA A 174 1.68 -18.51 -15.80
CA ALA A 174 2.14 -19.36 -16.89
C ALA A 174 3.14 -20.41 -16.40
N MET A 175 4.05 -20.05 -15.48
CA MET A 175 4.98 -20.99 -14.85
C MET A 175 4.23 -22.05 -14.04
N ASP A 176 3.24 -21.65 -13.24
CA ASP A 176 2.39 -22.55 -12.47
C ASP A 176 1.59 -23.52 -13.35
N ALA A 177 1.17 -23.05 -14.53
CA ALA A 177 0.47 -23.86 -15.53
C ALA A 177 1.40 -24.69 -16.43
N GLY A 178 2.73 -24.61 -16.26
CA GLY A 178 3.71 -25.28 -17.12
C GLY A 178 3.70 -24.77 -18.57
N GLN A 179 3.19 -23.56 -18.79
CA GLN A 179 3.11 -22.90 -20.09
C GLN A 179 4.44 -22.25 -20.48
N LYS A 180 4.54 -21.84 -21.75
CA LYS A 180 5.74 -21.16 -22.26
C LYS A 180 5.86 -19.76 -21.65
N LEU A 181 7.09 -19.36 -21.37
CA LEU A 181 7.44 -18.04 -20.87
C LEU A 181 8.15 -17.24 -21.97
N ASN A 182 8.04 -15.91 -21.90
CA ASN A 182 8.84 -14.96 -22.67
C ASN A 182 9.76 -14.17 -21.76
N VAL A 183 10.88 -13.71 -22.31
CA VAL A 183 11.83 -12.84 -21.59
C VAL A 183 12.12 -11.60 -22.41
N TRP A 184 12.02 -10.45 -21.76
CA TRP A 184 12.29 -9.13 -22.31
C TRP A 184 13.47 -8.49 -21.58
N THR A 185 14.20 -7.63 -22.27
CA THR A 185 15.23 -6.79 -21.64
C THR A 185 14.80 -5.34 -21.62
N THR A 186 15.09 -4.65 -20.52
CA THR A 186 14.75 -3.23 -20.37
C THR A 186 15.90 -2.29 -20.71
N ASP A 187 17.11 -2.82 -20.89
CA ASP A 187 18.32 -2.08 -21.27
C ASP A 187 19.27 -2.95 -22.10
N GLU A 188 20.23 -2.29 -22.78
CA GLU A 188 21.22 -2.96 -23.63
C GLU A 188 22.20 -3.85 -22.84
N ASN A 189 22.44 -3.51 -21.57
CA ASN A 189 23.30 -4.28 -20.66
C ASN A 189 22.61 -5.52 -20.08
N ARG A 190 21.31 -5.70 -20.38
CA ARG A 190 20.45 -6.77 -19.90
C ARG A 190 20.44 -6.88 -18.38
N ARG A 191 20.52 -5.75 -17.67
CA ARG A 191 20.56 -5.75 -16.20
C ARG A 191 19.28 -6.35 -15.63
N PHE A 192 18.13 -6.06 -16.23
CA PHE A 192 16.85 -6.62 -15.84
C PHE A 192 16.27 -7.49 -16.97
N LEU A 193 15.93 -8.72 -16.59
CA LEU A 193 15.28 -9.74 -17.43
C LEU A 193 13.83 -9.86 -16.97
N LEU A 194 12.91 -9.29 -17.72
CA LEU A 194 11.49 -9.34 -17.42
C LEU A 194 10.89 -10.64 -17.98
N VAL A 195 10.37 -11.50 -17.11
CA VAL A 195 9.77 -12.79 -17.47
C VAL A 195 8.24 -12.65 -17.44
N THR A 196 7.60 -13.00 -18.54
CA THR A 196 6.14 -12.91 -18.74
C THR A 196 5.59 -14.21 -19.30
N SER A 197 4.26 -14.32 -19.39
CA SER A 197 3.63 -15.34 -20.21
C SER A 197 4.00 -15.16 -21.69
N PHE A 198 3.91 -16.23 -22.47
CA PHE A 198 4.22 -16.18 -23.91
C PHE A 198 3.25 -15.27 -24.69
N GLU A 199 2.02 -15.11 -24.22
CA GLU A 199 0.96 -14.34 -24.87
C GLU A 199 0.90 -12.88 -24.40
N ALA A 200 1.80 -12.47 -23.49
CA ALA A 200 1.80 -11.13 -22.92
C ALA A 200 1.98 -10.04 -24.01
N ASP A 201 1.06 -9.08 -24.01
CA ASP A 201 1.10 -7.89 -24.85
C ASP A 201 1.54 -6.65 -24.03
N GLY A 202 2.07 -5.62 -24.72
CA GLY A 202 2.35 -4.32 -24.10
C GLY A 202 3.79 -4.11 -23.59
N PHE A 203 4.65 -5.12 -23.61
CA PHE A 203 6.07 -4.96 -23.28
C PHE A 203 6.91 -4.60 -24.51
N PRO A 204 7.97 -3.78 -24.36
CA PRO A 204 8.82 -3.39 -25.49
C PRO A 204 9.42 -4.63 -26.13
N ARG A 205 9.17 -4.81 -27.43
CA ARG A 205 9.64 -5.95 -28.22
C ARG A 205 11.14 -5.86 -28.48
N GLN A 206 11.94 -6.14 -27.47
CA GLN A 206 13.31 -6.63 -27.64
C GLN A 206 13.32 -8.09 -27.22
N VAL A 207 13.03 -8.97 -28.18
CA VAL A 207 13.32 -10.39 -28.00
C VAL A 207 14.83 -10.50 -27.89
N THR A 208 15.29 -10.98 -26.74
CA THR A 208 16.70 -11.32 -26.56
C THR A 208 16.86 -12.82 -26.57
N ASN A 209 18.08 -13.24 -26.90
CA ASN A 209 18.53 -14.62 -26.97
C ASN A 209 18.58 -15.26 -25.59
N ILE A 210 17.41 -15.42 -24.97
CA ILE A 210 17.26 -15.96 -23.63
C ILE A 210 16.33 -17.16 -23.71
N HIS A 211 16.77 -18.26 -23.13
CA HIS A 211 15.99 -19.50 -23.07
C HIS A 211 15.72 -19.84 -21.61
N VAL A 212 14.45 -20.02 -21.24
CA VAL A 212 14.05 -20.29 -19.86
C VAL A 212 13.61 -21.74 -19.73
N VAL A 213 14.18 -22.42 -18.73
CA VAL A 213 13.76 -23.75 -18.28
C VAL A 213 13.18 -23.62 -16.88
N GLN A 214 11.96 -24.07 -16.70
CA GLN A 214 11.26 -24.08 -15.42
C GLN A 214 11.41 -25.45 -14.74
N VAL A 215 11.67 -25.43 -13.43
CA VAL A 215 11.90 -26.63 -12.62
C VAL A 215 11.18 -26.49 -11.28
N ASP A 216 10.34 -27.47 -10.96
CA ASP A 216 9.72 -27.59 -9.64
C ASP A 216 10.29 -28.83 -8.97
N VAL A 217 11.01 -28.63 -7.85
CA VAL A 217 11.47 -29.77 -7.04
C VAL A 217 10.42 -30.13 -6.00
N GLU A 218 10.40 -31.41 -5.59
CA GLU A 218 9.45 -31.89 -4.58
C GLU A 218 9.65 -31.19 -3.22
N PRO A 219 8.56 -30.90 -2.46
CA PRO A 219 8.66 -30.30 -1.13
C PRO A 219 9.44 -31.18 -0.15
N GLN A 220 10.41 -30.62 0.56
CA GLN A 220 11.21 -31.35 1.56
C GLN A 220 11.43 -30.53 2.85
N GLN A 221 11.71 -31.23 3.96
CA GLN A 221 12.24 -30.59 5.18
C GLN A 221 13.61 -30.01 4.87
N MET A 222 13.77 -28.71 5.09
CA MET A 222 14.87 -27.96 4.50
C MET A 222 16.25 -28.35 5.08
N LYS A 223 17.21 -28.65 4.20
CA LYS A 223 18.65 -28.44 4.43
C LYS A 223 19.07 -27.21 3.62
N ARG A 224 19.71 -26.24 4.26
CA ARG A 224 20.15 -24.98 3.66
C ARG A 224 21.08 -25.19 2.46
N ILE A 225 20.98 -24.36 1.41
CA ILE A 225 21.90 -24.43 0.26
C ILE A 225 23.23 -23.78 0.65
N ARG A 226 24.23 -24.61 0.96
CA ARG A 226 25.56 -24.14 1.42
C ARG A 226 26.46 -23.62 0.31
N ARG A 227 26.26 -24.09 -0.91
CA ARG A 227 27.13 -23.85 -2.06
C ARG A 227 26.28 -23.59 -3.30
N ALA A 228 26.45 -22.42 -3.92
CA ALA A 228 25.89 -22.17 -5.24
C ALA A 228 26.65 -23.01 -6.28
N PRO A 229 25.95 -23.57 -7.29
CA PRO A 229 26.61 -24.26 -8.38
C PRO A 229 27.49 -23.30 -9.17
N ARG A 230 28.78 -23.65 -9.36
CA ARG A 230 29.71 -22.85 -10.17
C ARG A 230 29.52 -23.05 -11.68
N ASN A 231 28.94 -24.18 -12.07
CA ASN A 231 28.76 -24.58 -13.45
C ASN A 231 27.51 -25.47 -13.62
N LEU A 232 27.13 -25.74 -14.86
CA LEU A 232 25.94 -26.54 -15.17
C LEU A 232 25.97 -27.96 -14.56
N PRO A 233 27.09 -28.72 -14.53
CA PRO A 233 27.14 -30.00 -13.81
C PRO A 233 26.81 -29.86 -12.32
N GLY A 234 27.34 -28.83 -11.66
CA GLY A 234 27.02 -28.55 -10.26
C GLY A 234 25.52 -28.25 -10.06
N LEU A 235 24.92 -27.49 -10.98
CA LEU A 235 23.47 -27.20 -10.95
C LEU A 235 22.65 -28.48 -11.20
N VAL A 236 23.07 -29.29 -12.18
CA VAL A 236 22.44 -30.59 -12.48
C VAL A 236 22.51 -31.50 -11.27
N ASN A 237 23.66 -31.67 -10.63
CA ASN A 237 23.78 -32.49 -9.41
C ASN A 237 22.89 -31.96 -8.29
N MET A 238 22.91 -30.64 -8.05
CA MET A 238 22.09 -30.00 -7.01
C MET A 238 20.58 -30.21 -7.23
N LEU A 239 20.13 -30.18 -8.49
CA LEU A 239 18.72 -30.39 -8.84
C LEU A 239 18.37 -31.87 -8.92
N MET A 240 19.26 -32.74 -9.43
CA MET A 240 19.02 -34.19 -9.53
C MET A 240 18.91 -34.90 -8.19
N ASP A 241 19.60 -34.39 -7.16
CA ASP A 241 19.42 -34.84 -5.79
C ASP A 241 17.97 -34.66 -5.30
N ARG A 242 17.19 -33.80 -5.96
CA ARG A 242 15.83 -33.39 -5.57
C ARG A 242 14.75 -33.74 -6.62
N ASP A 243 15.11 -33.74 -7.90
CA ASP A 243 14.30 -34.16 -9.05
C ASP A 243 15.20 -34.91 -10.05
N GLN A 244 15.13 -36.23 -10.04
CA GLN A 244 15.92 -37.09 -10.94
C GLN A 244 15.57 -36.89 -12.43
N THR A 245 14.44 -36.24 -12.75
CA THR A 245 13.99 -35.99 -14.13
C THR A 245 14.56 -34.69 -14.74
N PHE A 246 15.29 -33.87 -13.96
CA PHE A 246 15.77 -32.56 -14.41
C PHE A 246 16.57 -32.62 -15.72
N VAL A 247 17.45 -33.60 -15.86
CA VAL A 247 18.27 -33.78 -17.08
C VAL A 247 17.39 -34.04 -18.31
N ASP A 248 16.32 -34.82 -18.16
CA ASP A 248 15.40 -35.11 -19.27
C ASP A 248 14.56 -33.89 -19.63
N ARG A 249 14.17 -33.06 -18.65
CA ARG A 249 13.55 -31.75 -18.91
C ARG A 249 14.48 -30.82 -19.66
N LEU A 250 15.76 -30.80 -19.29
CA LEU A 250 16.78 -29.98 -19.96
C LEU A 250 16.95 -30.40 -21.43
N LYS A 251 17.04 -31.72 -21.70
CA LYS A 251 17.09 -32.26 -23.07
C LYS A 251 15.84 -31.88 -23.85
N LYS A 252 14.65 -32.14 -23.30
CA LYS A 252 13.38 -31.83 -23.95
C LYS A 252 13.27 -30.34 -24.28
N SER A 253 13.70 -29.48 -23.37
CA SER A 253 13.68 -28.03 -23.58
C SER A 253 14.56 -27.57 -24.75
N VAL A 254 15.73 -28.22 -24.94
CA VAL A 254 16.59 -27.99 -26.09
C VAL A 254 15.98 -28.56 -27.38
N GLU A 255 15.37 -29.75 -27.33
CA GLU A 255 14.67 -30.34 -28.47
C GLU A 255 13.49 -29.47 -28.92
N ASP A 256 12.64 -29.03 -27.99
CA ASP A 256 11.51 -28.13 -28.26
C ASP A 256 11.98 -26.80 -28.90
N TRP A 257 13.11 -26.27 -28.46
CA TRP A 257 13.73 -25.09 -29.06
C TRP A 257 14.21 -25.36 -30.50
N PHE A 258 14.84 -26.51 -30.74
CA PHE A 258 15.38 -26.90 -32.04
C PHE A 258 14.26 -27.19 -33.07
N GLU A 259 13.22 -27.92 -32.64
CA GLU A 259 12.03 -28.27 -33.42
C GLU A 259 11.16 -27.05 -33.72
N GLY A 260 11.12 -26.07 -32.79
CA GLY A 260 10.45 -24.79 -32.98
C GLY A 260 11.06 -23.87 -34.04
N GLY A 261 12.08 -24.33 -34.78
CA GLY A 261 12.72 -23.59 -35.88
C GLY A 261 13.64 -22.46 -35.42
N LYS A 262 13.86 -22.30 -34.11
CA LYS A 262 14.82 -21.34 -33.57
C LYS A 262 16.25 -21.80 -33.90
N ARG A 263 17.15 -20.84 -34.09
CA ARG A 263 18.55 -21.07 -34.44
C ARG A 263 19.42 -20.16 -33.60
N ASP A 264 20.63 -20.64 -33.29
CA ASP A 264 21.65 -19.78 -32.69
C ASP A 264 22.12 -18.79 -33.74
N ASP A 265 22.21 -17.53 -33.34
CA ASP A 265 22.92 -16.47 -34.05
C ASP A 265 24.28 -16.22 -33.37
N ASP A 266 24.94 -15.11 -33.73
CA ASP A 266 26.22 -14.71 -33.14
C ASP A 266 26.04 -13.74 -31.95
N ALA A 267 24.80 -13.48 -31.54
CA ALA A 267 24.51 -12.62 -30.41
C ALA A 267 24.64 -13.40 -29.08
N LYS A 268 24.87 -12.67 -27.98
CA LYS A 268 25.04 -13.30 -26.66
C LYS A 268 23.76 -14.01 -26.22
N TRP A 269 23.85 -15.30 -25.90
CA TRP A 269 22.74 -16.09 -25.35
C TRP A 269 22.82 -16.21 -23.83
N ILE A 270 21.66 -16.23 -23.17
CA ILE A 270 21.53 -16.55 -21.75
C ILE A 270 20.60 -17.75 -21.61
N PHE A 271 21.10 -18.82 -21.00
CA PHE A 271 20.30 -19.95 -20.59
C PHE A 271 19.90 -19.76 -19.12
N CYS A 272 18.61 -19.61 -18.87
CA CYS A 272 18.04 -19.35 -17.56
C CYS A 272 17.29 -20.59 -17.06
N VAL A 273 17.63 -21.06 -15.86
CA VAL A 273 16.86 -22.07 -15.14
C VAL A 273 16.16 -21.41 -13.97
N LEU A 274 14.82 -21.33 -14.03
CA LEU A 274 13.97 -20.87 -12.93
C LEU A 274 13.55 -22.10 -12.12
N ALA A 275 14.00 -22.19 -10.87
CA ALA A 275 13.73 -23.33 -10.01
C ALA A 275 12.99 -22.94 -8.72
N ARG A 276 11.87 -23.60 -8.42
CA ARG A 276 11.16 -23.46 -7.14
C ARG A 276 11.56 -24.57 -6.18
N PHE A 277 11.74 -24.22 -4.91
CA PHE A 277 12.19 -25.12 -3.86
C PHE A 277 11.20 -25.15 -2.69
N PRO A 278 9.97 -25.68 -2.85
CA PRO A 278 8.94 -25.68 -1.83
C PRO A 278 9.45 -26.20 -0.48
N GLN A 279 9.21 -25.44 0.60
CA GLN A 279 9.79 -25.69 1.93
C GLN A 279 8.73 -26.20 2.90
N ILE A 280 9.01 -27.31 3.60
CA ILE A 280 8.18 -27.74 4.72
C ILE A 280 8.66 -27.03 5.99
N HIS A 281 7.79 -26.21 6.60
CA HIS A 281 8.12 -25.50 7.82
C HIS A 281 8.42 -26.50 8.96
N PRO A 282 9.59 -26.42 9.63
CA PRO A 282 10.06 -27.47 10.54
C PRO A 282 9.18 -27.66 11.79
N ARG A 283 8.51 -26.60 12.27
CA ARG A 283 7.60 -26.66 13.43
C ARG A 283 6.11 -26.88 13.11
N THR A 284 5.60 -26.36 11.98
CA THR A 284 4.16 -26.38 11.66
C THR A 284 3.80 -27.42 10.60
N GLY A 285 4.79 -27.97 9.87
CA GLY A 285 4.57 -28.95 8.81
C GLY A 285 3.91 -28.39 7.54
N VAL A 286 3.60 -27.08 7.50
CA VAL A 286 3.00 -26.43 6.33
C VAL A 286 4.06 -26.23 5.24
N VAL A 287 3.72 -26.57 4.00
CA VAL A 287 4.55 -26.24 2.83
C VAL A 287 4.41 -24.74 2.55
N GLY A 288 5.47 -23.97 2.75
CA GLY A 288 5.50 -22.55 2.43
C GLY A 288 5.57 -22.31 0.93
N ALA A 289 4.95 -21.22 0.47
CA ALA A 289 5.12 -20.73 -0.89
C ALA A 289 6.58 -20.31 -1.10
N THR A 290 7.27 -20.92 -2.06
CA THR A 290 8.66 -20.57 -2.36
C THR A 290 8.79 -19.74 -3.61
N LYS A 291 9.47 -18.61 -3.44
CA LYS A 291 9.92 -17.77 -4.55
C LYS A 291 10.89 -18.57 -5.42
N PRO A 292 10.76 -18.51 -6.76
CA PRO A 292 11.70 -19.16 -7.65
C PRO A 292 13.09 -18.53 -7.53
N MET A 293 14.11 -19.34 -7.75
CA MET A 293 15.49 -18.89 -7.91
C MET A 293 15.89 -18.95 -9.39
N ALA A 294 16.70 -18.01 -9.84
CA ALA A 294 17.19 -17.96 -11.21
C ALA A 294 18.67 -18.34 -11.30
N PHE A 295 18.99 -19.36 -12.09
CA PHE A 295 20.35 -19.77 -12.43
C PHE A 295 20.63 -19.45 -13.89
N LEU A 296 21.66 -18.66 -14.16
CA LEU A 296 21.98 -18.17 -15.49
C LEU A 296 23.31 -18.71 -15.97
N ALA A 297 23.37 -19.14 -17.23
CA ALA A 297 24.60 -19.48 -17.94
C ALA A 297 24.68 -18.70 -19.25
N GLU A 298 25.84 -18.16 -19.59
CA GLU A 298 26.09 -17.50 -20.88
C GLU A 298 26.28 -18.56 -21.98
N ALA A 299 25.18 -19.15 -22.43
CA ALA A 299 25.16 -20.20 -23.42
C ALA A 299 23.84 -20.22 -24.19
N SER A 300 23.89 -20.66 -25.43
CA SER A 300 22.70 -20.92 -26.22
C SER A 300 22.14 -22.34 -25.97
N PRO A 301 20.85 -22.57 -26.25
CA PRO A 301 20.28 -23.92 -26.22
C PRO A 301 21.01 -24.89 -27.15
N GLY A 302 21.48 -24.42 -28.32
CA GLY A 302 22.29 -25.22 -29.23
C GLY A 302 23.61 -25.70 -28.62
N GLN A 303 24.36 -24.78 -28.00
CA GLN A 303 25.63 -25.09 -27.33
C GLN A 303 25.45 -26.08 -26.16
N ILE A 304 24.41 -25.89 -25.35
CA ILE A 304 24.05 -26.81 -24.26
C ILE A 304 23.59 -28.16 -24.84
N GLY A 305 22.82 -28.15 -25.93
CA GLY A 305 22.38 -29.35 -26.63
C GLY A 305 23.51 -30.23 -27.15
N VAL A 306 24.55 -29.61 -27.72
CA VAL A 306 25.77 -30.32 -28.15
C VAL A 306 26.50 -30.91 -26.95
N ALA A 307 26.70 -30.12 -25.89
CA ALA A 307 27.38 -30.59 -24.69
C ALA A 307 26.61 -31.71 -23.96
N LEU A 308 25.28 -31.67 -23.96
CA LEU A 308 24.41 -32.73 -23.44
C LEU A 308 24.37 -33.98 -24.32
N GLY A 309 24.85 -33.90 -25.57
CA GLY A 309 24.80 -35.00 -26.53
C GLY A 309 23.41 -35.21 -27.15
N VAL A 310 22.58 -34.17 -27.22
CA VAL A 310 21.27 -34.15 -27.91
C VAL A 310 21.42 -33.68 -29.37
N LEU A 311 22.30 -32.71 -29.59
CA LEU A 311 22.61 -32.13 -30.90
C LEU A 311 24.08 -32.42 -31.25
N ASP A 312 24.42 -32.31 -32.53
CA ASP A 312 25.79 -32.25 -33.04
C ASP A 312 25.98 -30.97 -33.87
N HIS A 313 27.22 -30.49 -34.00
CA HIS A 313 27.54 -29.41 -34.93
C HIS A 313 27.31 -29.85 -36.37
N ASN A 314 26.78 -28.95 -37.20
CA ASN A 314 26.64 -29.22 -38.63
C ASN A 314 27.97 -28.95 -39.35
N ASP A 315 28.79 -29.98 -39.50
CA ASP A 315 30.07 -29.91 -40.22
C ASP A 315 29.93 -30.18 -41.73
N SER A 316 28.70 -30.18 -42.26
CA SER A 316 28.46 -30.48 -43.68
C SER A 316 28.71 -29.28 -44.59
N SER A 317 29.17 -29.55 -45.82
CA SER A 317 29.38 -28.55 -46.86
C SER A 317 28.10 -28.10 -47.57
N HIS A 318 26.93 -28.60 -47.16
CA HIS A 318 25.63 -28.35 -47.77
C HIS A 318 24.63 -27.90 -46.71
N GLY A 319 23.93 -26.78 -46.90
CA GLY A 319 23.02 -26.22 -45.88
C GLY A 319 23.77 -25.49 -44.76
N THR A 320 24.72 -24.62 -45.13
CA THR A 320 25.58 -23.82 -44.24
C THR A 320 24.83 -22.91 -43.25
N ASP A 321 23.55 -22.67 -43.49
CA ASP A 321 22.70 -21.82 -42.64
C ASP A 321 22.23 -22.54 -41.36
N LEU A 322 22.41 -23.87 -41.27
CA LEU A 322 22.08 -24.67 -40.10
C LEU A 322 23.33 -24.90 -39.25
N LYS A 323 23.40 -24.33 -38.05
CA LYS A 323 24.56 -24.51 -37.12
C LYS A 323 24.59 -25.88 -36.42
N TYR A 324 23.43 -26.53 -36.22
CA TYR A 324 23.30 -27.79 -35.49
C TYR A 324 22.38 -28.77 -36.21
N VAL A 325 22.61 -30.06 -35.96
CA VAL A 325 21.77 -31.18 -36.41
C VAL A 325 21.39 -32.06 -35.22
N ARG A 326 20.27 -32.78 -35.34
CA ARG A 326 19.87 -33.75 -34.31
C ARG A 326 20.82 -34.94 -34.32
N ARG A 327 21.27 -35.36 -33.13
CA ARG A 327 22.11 -36.55 -32.99
C ARG A 327 21.27 -37.81 -33.13
N LEU A 328 21.68 -38.73 -34.00
CA LEU A 328 20.96 -39.99 -34.26
C LEU A 328 21.02 -40.98 -33.08
N PHE A 329 22.11 -40.93 -32.30
CA PHE A 329 22.32 -41.80 -31.13
C PHE A 329 22.73 -40.93 -29.93
N PRO A 330 21.77 -40.30 -29.23
CA PRO A 330 22.07 -39.40 -28.14
C PRO A 330 22.71 -40.16 -26.98
N ARG A 331 23.87 -39.69 -26.52
CA ARG A 331 24.54 -40.16 -25.30
C ARG A 331 24.71 -38.97 -24.37
N THR A 332 24.09 -39.05 -23.21
CA THR A 332 24.15 -37.96 -22.23
C THR A 332 25.54 -37.86 -21.62
N ASP A 333 26.14 -36.69 -21.74
CA ASP A 333 27.42 -36.36 -21.09
C ASP A 333 27.26 -35.10 -20.22
N ILE A 334 27.05 -35.31 -18.93
CA ILE A 334 26.95 -34.20 -17.97
C ILE A 334 28.33 -33.54 -17.77
N GLY A 335 29.43 -34.29 -17.90
CA GLY A 335 30.79 -33.75 -17.68
C GLY A 335 31.16 -32.64 -18.67
N SER A 336 30.73 -32.78 -19.92
CA SER A 336 30.92 -31.78 -20.98
C SER A 336 30.23 -30.43 -20.74
N LEU A 337 29.30 -30.35 -19.77
CA LEU A 337 28.67 -29.09 -19.35
C LEU A 337 29.55 -28.24 -18.44
N SER A 338 30.66 -28.77 -17.93
CA SER A 338 31.56 -28.08 -16.97
C SER A 338 32.12 -26.76 -17.49
N LYS A 339 32.18 -26.59 -18.81
CA LYS A 339 32.60 -25.35 -19.50
C LYS A 339 31.63 -24.17 -19.37
N PHE A 340 30.39 -24.42 -18.92
CA PHE A 340 29.38 -23.38 -18.76
C PHE A 340 29.28 -22.99 -17.29
N GLU A 341 29.77 -21.79 -16.97
CA GLU A 341 29.64 -21.21 -15.64
C GLU A 341 28.18 -20.87 -15.34
N VAL A 342 27.80 -21.04 -14.08
CA VAL A 342 26.45 -20.74 -13.58
C VAL A 342 26.54 -19.60 -12.57
N GLN A 343 25.71 -18.58 -12.80
CA GLN A 343 25.53 -17.46 -11.91
C GLN A 343 24.14 -17.54 -11.28
N VAL A 344 23.98 -17.02 -10.05
CA VAL A 344 22.67 -16.92 -9.41
C VAL A 344 22.19 -15.48 -9.50
N ALA A 345 20.99 -15.30 -10.06
CA ALA A 345 20.36 -14.00 -10.25
C ALA A 345 19.24 -13.80 -9.21
N GLN A 346 19.10 -12.55 -8.76
CA GLN A 346 18.01 -12.15 -7.89
C GLN A 346 16.69 -12.17 -8.66
N VAL A 347 15.64 -12.74 -8.06
CA VAL A 347 14.29 -12.73 -8.63
C VAL A 347 13.40 -11.76 -7.84
N HIS A 348 12.86 -10.77 -8.54
CA HIS A 348 11.86 -9.84 -8.06
C HIS A 348 10.49 -10.29 -8.56
N MET A 349 9.50 -10.29 -7.67
CA MET A 349 8.12 -10.63 -8.04
C MET A 349 7.35 -9.34 -8.27
N GLU A 350 6.44 -9.34 -9.24
CA GLU A 350 5.41 -8.31 -9.35
C GLU A 350 4.56 -8.27 -8.09
N MET A 351 4.10 -7.07 -7.73
CA MET A 351 3.33 -6.84 -6.51
C MET A 351 1.88 -7.29 -6.70
N ASP A 352 1.41 -8.18 -5.84
CA ASP A 352 -0.02 -8.46 -5.65
C ASP A 352 -0.59 -7.62 -4.50
N ALA A 353 -1.91 -7.70 -4.27
CA ALA A 353 -2.57 -6.93 -3.22
C ALA A 353 -2.00 -7.20 -1.82
N ASP A 354 -1.64 -8.46 -1.53
CA ASP A 354 -1.15 -8.87 -0.22
C ASP A 354 0.29 -8.38 0.04
N ALA A 355 1.16 -8.40 -0.97
CA ALA A 355 2.49 -7.80 -0.91
C ALA A 355 2.42 -6.27 -0.79
N ALA A 356 1.50 -5.63 -1.53
CA ALA A 356 1.27 -4.19 -1.45
C ALA A 356 0.84 -3.77 -0.03
N ALA A 357 -0.11 -4.49 0.57
CA ALA A 357 -0.54 -4.25 1.95
C ALA A 357 0.62 -4.35 2.94
N ARG A 358 1.39 -5.45 2.90
CA ARG A 358 2.54 -5.64 3.80
C ARG A 358 3.61 -4.54 3.68
N ILE A 359 3.95 -4.13 2.45
CA ILE A 359 4.96 -3.08 2.20
C ILE A 359 4.47 -1.71 2.70
N THR A 360 3.18 -1.44 2.56
CA THR A 360 2.57 -0.17 2.97
C THR A 360 2.20 -0.12 4.46
N GLY A 361 2.44 -1.22 5.20
CA GLY A 361 2.28 -1.29 6.65
C GLY A 361 0.89 -1.76 7.11
N HIS A 362 0.10 -2.34 6.22
CA HIS A 362 -1.18 -2.99 6.53
C HIS A 362 -1.00 -4.48 6.82
N GLU A 363 -1.84 -5.05 7.69
CA GLU A 363 -1.76 -6.46 8.07
C GLU A 363 -2.08 -7.40 6.91
N ALA A 364 -3.06 -7.03 6.08
CA ALA A 364 -3.53 -7.83 4.95
C ALA A 364 -4.16 -6.92 3.87
N ALA A 365 -4.30 -7.46 2.65
CA ALA A 365 -5.09 -6.81 1.61
C ALA A 365 -6.57 -6.71 2.01
N ASP A 366 -7.24 -5.67 1.54
CA ASP A 366 -8.69 -5.53 1.68
C ASP A 366 -9.33 -5.83 0.32
N ARG A 367 -10.14 -6.89 0.24
CA ARG A 367 -10.77 -7.33 -1.01
C ARG A 367 -12.26 -7.02 -1.08
N ARG A 368 -12.76 -6.11 -0.24
CA ARG A 368 -14.16 -5.68 -0.31
C ARG A 368 -14.47 -5.10 -1.69
N ARG A 369 -15.66 -5.42 -2.20
CA ARG A 369 -16.18 -4.82 -3.44
C ARG A 369 -16.59 -3.39 -3.18
N ALA A 370 -15.85 -2.45 -3.76
CA ALA A 370 -16.07 -1.02 -3.60
C ALA A 370 -16.58 -0.41 -4.90
N VAL A 371 -17.72 0.29 -4.82
CA VAL A 371 -18.23 1.14 -5.90
C VAL A 371 -17.75 2.57 -5.65
N LEU A 372 -16.95 3.12 -6.57
CA LEU A 372 -16.56 4.52 -6.57
C LEU A 372 -17.52 5.31 -7.44
N VAL A 373 -18.23 6.28 -6.86
CA VAL A 373 -19.07 7.23 -7.60
C VAL A 373 -18.33 8.55 -7.72
N GLY A 374 -18.02 8.96 -8.94
CA GLY A 374 -17.25 10.16 -9.25
C GLY A 374 -15.75 9.89 -9.37
N ALA A 375 -15.26 9.84 -10.61
CA ALA A 375 -13.85 9.70 -10.97
C ALA A 375 -13.20 11.09 -11.17
N GLY A 376 -13.53 12.07 -10.34
CA GLY A 376 -12.96 13.42 -10.39
C GLY A 376 -11.53 13.51 -9.84
N SER A 377 -11.07 14.72 -9.51
CA SER A 377 -9.76 14.95 -8.90
C SER A 377 -9.53 14.15 -7.62
N LEU A 378 -10.53 14.15 -6.72
CA LEU A 378 -10.48 13.38 -5.48
C LEU A 378 -10.60 11.88 -5.75
N GLY A 379 -11.68 11.45 -6.39
CA GLY A 379 -11.98 10.04 -6.60
C GLY A 379 -10.89 9.28 -7.35
N SER A 380 -10.35 9.87 -8.42
CA SER A 380 -9.29 9.22 -9.22
C SER A 380 -7.98 9.07 -8.46
N THR A 381 -7.57 10.09 -7.70
CA THR A 381 -6.34 10.05 -6.88
C THR A 381 -6.51 9.11 -5.69
N MET A 382 -7.67 9.14 -5.03
CA MET A 382 -8.02 8.27 -3.91
C MET A 382 -8.00 6.79 -4.32
N ALA A 383 -8.62 6.45 -5.46
CA ALA A 383 -8.64 5.08 -5.98
C ALA A 383 -7.24 4.56 -6.32
N GLU A 384 -6.38 5.41 -6.90
CA GLU A 384 -4.98 5.07 -7.17
C GLU A 384 -4.19 4.82 -5.88
N LEU A 385 -4.33 5.66 -4.85
CA LEU A 385 -3.66 5.46 -3.55
C LEU A 385 -4.10 4.15 -2.89
N LEU A 386 -5.40 3.92 -2.77
CA LEU A 386 -5.95 2.72 -2.14
C LEU A 386 -5.58 1.45 -2.94
N THR A 387 -5.57 1.52 -4.28
CA THR A 387 -5.07 0.41 -5.11
C THR A 387 -3.61 0.11 -4.79
N ARG A 388 -2.75 1.12 -4.65
CA ARG A 388 -1.33 0.91 -4.27
C ARG A 388 -1.15 0.33 -2.86
N GLU A 389 -2.13 0.54 -1.98
CA GLU A 389 -2.11 0.03 -0.59
C GLU A 389 -2.62 -1.40 -0.44
N GLY A 390 -3.10 -2.06 -1.49
CA GLY A 390 -3.70 -3.40 -1.34
C GLY A 390 -5.23 -3.42 -1.31
N PHE A 391 -5.90 -2.29 -1.56
CA PHE A 391 -7.31 -2.14 -1.23
C PHE A 391 -8.24 -2.22 -2.45
N PHE A 392 -9.33 -2.94 -2.19
CA PHE A 392 -10.59 -3.08 -2.88
C PHE A 392 -10.58 -3.75 -4.26
N GLU A 393 -11.73 -4.36 -4.54
CA GLU A 393 -12.16 -4.72 -5.90
C GLU A 393 -13.06 -3.60 -6.42
N TRP A 394 -12.62 -2.90 -7.47
CA TRP A 394 -13.22 -1.65 -7.88
C TRP A 394 -14.33 -1.81 -8.92
N THR A 395 -15.43 -1.08 -8.73
CA THR A 395 -16.33 -0.66 -9.81
C THR A 395 -16.39 0.86 -9.83
N ILE A 396 -16.00 1.48 -10.94
CA ILE A 396 -15.91 2.94 -11.09
C ILE A 396 -17.12 3.43 -11.87
N VAL A 397 -17.83 4.42 -11.35
CA VAL A 397 -19.02 5.04 -11.94
C VAL A 397 -18.75 6.51 -12.20
N ASP A 398 -18.72 6.90 -13.48
CA ASP A 398 -18.56 8.29 -13.93
C ASP A 398 -18.95 8.39 -15.41
N ASP A 399 -19.75 9.41 -15.77
CA ASP A 399 -20.22 9.66 -17.14
C ASP A 399 -19.39 10.71 -17.90
N ASP A 400 -18.44 11.37 -17.24
CA ASP A 400 -17.73 12.51 -17.79
C ASP A 400 -16.46 12.08 -18.57
N ALA A 401 -16.03 12.93 -19.49
CA ALA A 401 -14.81 12.75 -20.27
C ALA A 401 -13.65 13.56 -19.67
N LEU A 402 -12.42 13.08 -19.87
CA LEU A 402 -11.24 13.83 -19.43
C LEU A 402 -10.97 15.01 -20.38
N LEU A 403 -11.08 16.23 -19.86
CA LEU A 403 -10.76 17.46 -20.57
C LEU A 403 -9.42 18.05 -20.09
N PRO A 404 -8.73 18.89 -20.88
CA PRO A 404 -7.35 19.28 -20.57
C PRO A 404 -7.18 20.04 -19.25
N HIS A 405 -8.21 20.77 -18.79
CA HIS A 405 -8.17 21.44 -17.49
C HIS A 405 -8.11 20.47 -16.30
N ASN A 406 -8.63 19.24 -16.45
CA ASN A 406 -8.61 18.23 -15.40
C ASN A 406 -7.17 17.75 -15.12
N LEU A 407 -6.28 17.80 -16.11
CA LEU A 407 -4.89 17.33 -15.99
C LEU A 407 -4.11 17.99 -14.85
N SER A 408 -4.53 19.20 -14.45
CA SER A 408 -3.94 19.89 -13.32
C SER A 408 -4.11 19.18 -11.98
N ARG A 409 -5.10 18.27 -11.84
CA ARG A 409 -5.51 17.66 -10.55
C ARG A 409 -6.08 16.24 -10.68
N HIS A 410 -5.97 15.60 -11.83
CA HIS A 410 -6.53 14.26 -12.10
C HIS A 410 -5.38 13.29 -12.38
N THR A 411 -5.50 12.02 -11.95
CA THR A 411 -4.39 11.06 -12.12
C THR A 411 -4.13 10.66 -13.57
N LEU A 412 -5.19 10.56 -14.39
CA LEU A 412 -5.07 10.33 -15.83
C LEU A 412 -4.24 11.42 -16.53
N ASN A 413 -3.52 11.00 -17.56
CA ASN A 413 -2.59 11.84 -18.29
C ASN A 413 -3.11 12.24 -19.69
N ARG A 414 -2.33 13.06 -20.41
CA ARG A 414 -2.63 13.60 -21.76
C ARG A 414 -3.07 12.55 -22.80
N SER A 415 -2.68 11.29 -22.69
CA SER A 415 -3.10 10.23 -23.63
C SER A 415 -4.59 9.90 -23.56
N HIS A 416 -5.29 10.37 -22.53
CA HIS A 416 -6.70 10.09 -22.26
C HIS A 416 -7.63 11.26 -22.60
N PHE A 417 -7.14 12.35 -23.22
CA PHE A 417 -8.00 13.47 -23.59
C PHE A 417 -9.19 13.03 -24.46
N GLY A 418 -10.39 13.48 -24.08
CA GLY A 418 -11.65 13.13 -24.74
C GLY A 418 -12.16 11.72 -24.46
N ARG A 419 -11.41 10.88 -23.72
CA ARG A 419 -11.87 9.56 -23.29
C ARG A 419 -12.68 9.68 -22.00
N LEU A 420 -13.63 8.76 -21.84
CA LEU A 420 -14.46 8.65 -20.64
C LEU A 420 -13.60 8.29 -19.42
N LYS A 421 -13.87 8.96 -18.28
CA LYS A 421 -13.04 8.86 -17.08
C LYS A 421 -13.14 7.49 -16.43
N ALA A 422 -14.33 6.92 -16.27
CA ALA A 422 -14.53 5.62 -15.63
C ALA A 422 -13.69 4.49 -16.25
N PRO A 423 -13.79 4.18 -17.57
CA PRO A 423 -12.97 3.13 -18.19
C PRO A 423 -11.49 3.49 -18.21
N SER A 424 -11.14 4.76 -18.43
CA SER A 424 -9.73 5.18 -18.42
C SER A 424 -9.09 5.03 -17.04
N LEU A 425 -9.83 5.32 -15.96
CA LEU A 425 -9.36 5.10 -14.60
C LEU A 425 -9.23 3.62 -14.29
N ALA A 426 -10.16 2.77 -14.75
CA ALA A 426 -10.04 1.32 -14.63
C ALA A 426 -8.75 0.79 -15.31
N GLU A 427 -8.46 1.23 -16.54
CA GLU A 427 -7.20 0.92 -17.23
C GLU A 427 -5.98 1.39 -16.43
N ARG A 428 -6.06 2.59 -15.83
CA ARG A 428 -5.00 3.13 -14.97
C ARG A 428 -4.78 2.28 -13.72
N LEU A 429 -5.83 1.86 -13.02
CA LEU A 429 -5.69 1.00 -11.84
C LEU A 429 -5.09 -0.36 -12.20
N LEU A 430 -5.52 -0.95 -13.32
CA LEU A 430 -4.96 -2.21 -13.83
C LEU A 430 -3.46 -2.07 -14.19
N SER A 431 -3.04 -0.90 -14.68
CA SER A 431 -1.61 -0.62 -14.94
C SER A 431 -0.75 -0.47 -13.68
N ILE A 432 -1.37 -0.30 -12.50
CA ILE A 432 -0.69 -0.24 -11.21
C ILE A 432 -0.53 -1.63 -10.62
N ARG A 433 -1.59 -2.45 -10.71
CA ARG A 433 -1.60 -3.81 -10.17
C ARG A 433 -2.48 -4.71 -11.04
N SER A 434 -1.92 -5.82 -11.53
CA SER A 434 -2.57 -6.71 -12.47
C SER A 434 -3.74 -7.52 -11.88
N ASP A 435 -3.77 -7.73 -10.56
CA ASP A 435 -4.79 -8.50 -9.85
C ASP A 435 -6.04 -7.69 -9.42
N VAL A 436 -6.09 -6.38 -9.70
CA VAL A 436 -7.20 -5.50 -9.24
C VAL A 436 -8.51 -5.65 -10.03
N ALA A 437 -8.44 -6.18 -11.26
CA ALA A 437 -9.58 -6.47 -12.16
C ALA A 437 -10.75 -5.44 -12.11
N PRO A 438 -10.48 -4.14 -12.32
CA PRO A 438 -11.45 -3.08 -12.08
C PRO A 438 -12.53 -3.05 -13.16
N LYS A 439 -13.77 -2.75 -12.77
CA LYS A 439 -14.91 -2.56 -13.68
C LYS A 439 -15.24 -1.08 -13.83
N ALA A 440 -15.83 -0.71 -14.97
CA ALA A 440 -16.28 0.65 -15.23
C ALA A 440 -17.75 0.66 -15.69
N VAL A 441 -18.50 1.65 -15.19
CA VAL A 441 -19.88 1.96 -15.58
C VAL A 441 -19.93 3.44 -15.97
N VAL A 442 -20.44 3.72 -17.17
CA VAL A 442 -20.51 5.08 -17.73
C VAL A 442 -21.96 5.55 -17.68
N GLU A 443 -22.38 6.03 -16.52
CA GLU A 443 -23.76 6.46 -16.26
C GLU A 443 -23.78 7.59 -15.24
N ASN A 444 -24.72 8.51 -15.40
CA ASN A 444 -25.05 9.49 -14.38
C ASN A 444 -26.02 8.84 -13.38
N LEU A 445 -25.65 8.81 -12.12
CA LEU A 445 -26.44 8.16 -11.07
C LEU A 445 -27.82 8.81 -10.85
N LEU A 446 -28.00 10.06 -11.30
CA LEU A 446 -29.26 10.80 -11.19
C LEU A 446 -30.21 10.58 -12.38
N ASP A 447 -29.77 9.86 -13.42
CA ASP A 447 -30.65 9.51 -14.53
C ASP A 447 -31.54 8.33 -14.10
N GLU A 448 -32.85 8.57 -13.98
CA GLU A 448 -33.82 7.55 -13.57
C GLU A 448 -34.59 6.95 -14.78
N PRO A 449 -34.75 5.60 -14.83
CA PRO A 449 -34.14 4.62 -13.94
C PRO A 449 -32.65 4.37 -14.28
N ILE A 450 -31.84 4.07 -13.26
CA ILE A 450 -30.46 3.58 -13.46
C ILE A 450 -30.46 2.23 -14.17
N SER A 451 -29.39 1.89 -14.89
CA SER A 451 -29.31 0.59 -15.57
C SER A 451 -29.27 -0.60 -14.60
N GLU A 452 -29.65 -1.78 -15.10
CA GLU A 452 -29.51 -3.04 -14.36
C GLU A 452 -28.05 -3.33 -13.98
N GLY A 453 -27.09 -2.91 -14.81
CA GLY A 453 -25.67 -3.06 -14.53
C GLY A 453 -25.21 -2.23 -13.34
N LEU A 454 -25.62 -0.95 -13.29
CA LEU A 454 -25.32 -0.06 -12.18
C LEU A 454 -26.04 -0.50 -10.89
N ALA A 455 -27.31 -0.88 -10.99
CA ALA A 455 -28.06 -1.41 -9.85
C ALA A 455 -27.38 -2.67 -9.29
N SER A 456 -27.00 -3.63 -10.13
CA SER A 456 -26.30 -4.85 -9.71
C SER A 456 -24.94 -4.55 -9.09
N ALA A 457 -24.21 -3.54 -9.57
CA ALA A 457 -22.94 -3.13 -8.98
C ALA A 457 -23.13 -2.58 -7.56
N ILE A 458 -24.10 -1.70 -7.38
CA ILE A 458 -24.43 -1.08 -6.09
C ILE A 458 -24.94 -2.13 -5.08
N ASP A 459 -25.83 -3.02 -5.51
CA ASP A 459 -26.44 -4.02 -4.61
C ASP A 459 -25.45 -5.15 -4.26
N GLY A 460 -24.53 -5.45 -5.18
CA GLY A 460 -23.43 -6.39 -4.96
C GLY A 460 -22.31 -5.86 -4.07
N ALA A 461 -22.21 -4.53 -3.91
CA ALA A 461 -21.13 -3.88 -3.19
C ALA A 461 -21.16 -4.16 -1.68
N GLU A 462 -19.99 -3.98 -1.06
CA GLU A 462 -19.81 -3.94 0.39
C GLU A 462 -19.50 -2.52 0.86
N LEU A 463 -18.90 -1.71 -0.02
CA LEU A 463 -18.61 -0.30 0.20
C LEU A 463 -19.05 0.53 -1.01
N ILE A 464 -19.62 1.70 -0.74
CA ILE A 464 -19.85 2.73 -1.75
C ILE A 464 -19.09 3.98 -1.33
N LEU A 465 -18.14 4.40 -2.15
CA LEU A 465 -17.35 5.61 -1.97
C LEU A 465 -17.91 6.71 -2.87
N ASP A 466 -18.61 7.67 -2.29
CA ASP A 466 -19.08 8.88 -2.96
C ASP A 466 -17.98 9.95 -2.94
N ALA A 467 -17.41 10.20 -4.12
CA ALA A 467 -16.49 11.28 -4.41
C ALA A 467 -17.03 12.19 -5.53
N SER A 468 -18.35 12.19 -5.74
CA SER A 468 -19.03 12.96 -6.79
C SER A 468 -19.08 14.47 -6.50
N ALA A 469 -18.93 14.85 -5.22
CA ALA A 469 -19.17 16.20 -4.70
C ALA A 469 -20.58 16.74 -5.05
N SER A 470 -21.56 15.85 -5.20
CA SER A 470 -22.94 16.18 -5.55
C SER A 470 -23.89 15.83 -4.40
N VAL A 471 -24.55 16.83 -3.84
CA VAL A 471 -25.53 16.64 -2.75
C VAL A 471 -26.66 15.69 -3.18
N PRO A 472 -27.29 15.83 -4.37
CA PRO A 472 -28.30 14.87 -4.83
C PRO A 472 -27.79 13.42 -4.92
N VAL A 473 -26.55 13.21 -5.37
CA VAL A 473 -25.93 11.87 -5.43
C VAL A 473 -25.76 11.30 -4.02
N SER A 474 -25.28 12.12 -3.08
CA SER A 474 -25.14 11.73 -1.68
C SER A 474 -26.49 11.33 -1.06
N ARG A 475 -27.58 12.05 -1.38
CA ARG A 475 -28.94 11.69 -0.93
C ARG A 475 -29.42 10.39 -1.53
N PHE A 476 -29.34 10.26 -2.85
CA PHE A 476 -29.72 9.03 -3.55
C PHE A 476 -29.00 7.81 -2.95
N LEU A 477 -27.69 7.92 -2.73
CA LEU A 477 -26.90 6.83 -2.16
C LEU A 477 -27.26 6.53 -0.70
N SER A 478 -27.45 7.57 0.12
CA SER A 478 -27.85 7.44 1.53
C SER A 478 -29.21 6.76 1.68
N ASP A 479 -30.16 7.12 0.82
CA ASP A 479 -31.56 6.69 0.92
C ASP A 479 -31.82 5.37 0.20
N ARG A 480 -30.95 4.96 -0.73
CA ARG A 480 -31.07 3.66 -1.40
C ARG A 480 -31.04 2.53 -0.38
N ASP A 481 -31.99 1.62 -0.49
CA ASP A 481 -31.99 0.41 0.32
C ASP A 481 -31.02 -0.62 -0.26
N CYS A 482 -29.79 -0.62 0.25
CA CYS A 482 -28.83 -1.68 -0.01
C CYS A 482 -27.90 -1.87 1.19
N ARG A 483 -27.26 -3.04 1.27
CA ARG A 483 -26.41 -3.42 2.42
C ARG A 483 -25.06 -2.71 2.46
N ALA A 484 -24.59 -2.16 1.35
CA ALA A 484 -23.24 -1.61 1.24
C ALA A 484 -23.06 -0.43 2.20
N ARG A 485 -21.92 -0.33 2.87
CA ARG A 485 -21.66 0.81 3.76
C ARG A 485 -21.23 2.02 2.92
N ARG A 486 -21.83 3.18 3.18
CA ARG A 486 -21.52 4.43 2.48
C ARG A 486 -20.41 5.21 3.15
N VAL A 487 -19.54 5.75 2.29
CA VAL A 487 -18.49 6.70 2.61
C VAL A 487 -18.64 7.87 1.66
N CYS A 488 -18.67 9.09 2.16
CA CYS A 488 -18.71 10.29 1.33
C CYS A 488 -17.50 11.16 1.65
N ALA A 489 -16.79 11.59 0.60
CA ALA A 489 -15.62 12.45 0.76
C ALA A 489 -15.64 13.57 -0.27
N PHE A 490 -15.26 14.77 0.15
CA PHE A 490 -15.23 15.96 -0.71
C PHE A 490 -14.26 17.02 -0.18
N PHE A 491 -13.90 17.96 -1.05
CA PHE A 491 -13.17 19.16 -0.66
C PHE A 491 -14.13 20.29 -0.36
N ALA A 492 -13.75 21.15 0.59
CA ALA A 492 -14.38 22.45 0.75
C ALA A 492 -14.29 23.27 -0.56
N PRO A 493 -15.20 24.24 -0.81
CA PRO A 493 -15.26 24.97 -2.07
C PRO A 493 -13.96 25.72 -2.45
N ASP A 494 -13.19 26.18 -1.46
CA ASP A 494 -11.90 26.83 -1.64
C ASP A 494 -10.72 25.86 -1.80
N GLY A 495 -10.96 24.56 -1.57
CA GLY A 495 -9.95 23.51 -1.56
C GLY A 495 -9.00 23.56 -0.37
N GLY A 496 -9.28 24.37 0.66
CA GLY A 496 -8.48 24.50 1.89
C GLY A 496 -8.72 23.36 2.89
N SER A 497 -9.86 22.69 2.79
CA SER A 497 -10.23 21.60 3.69
C SER A 497 -10.77 20.37 2.95
N ALA A 498 -10.75 19.22 3.60
CA ALA A 498 -11.36 17.98 3.15
C ALA A 498 -12.25 17.37 4.24
N VAL A 499 -13.35 16.77 3.83
CA VAL A 499 -14.31 16.12 4.70
C VAL A 499 -14.41 14.64 4.31
N LEU A 500 -14.43 13.77 5.31
CA LEU A 500 -14.72 12.34 5.17
C LEU A 500 -15.82 11.97 6.15
N MET A 501 -16.93 11.48 5.60
CA MET A 501 -18.10 10.99 6.33
C MET A 501 -18.22 9.49 6.11
N ILE A 502 -18.28 8.72 7.18
CA ILE A 502 -18.46 7.27 7.14
C ILE A 502 -19.69 6.94 7.98
N GLU A 503 -20.66 6.25 7.38
CA GLU A 503 -21.85 5.81 8.10
C GLU A 503 -21.56 4.58 9.00
N ALA A 504 -22.47 4.21 9.89
CA ALA A 504 -22.32 3.00 10.70
C ALA A 504 -22.35 1.75 9.82
N ALA A 505 -21.61 0.69 10.18
CA ALA A 505 -21.55 -0.53 9.37
C ALA A 505 -22.92 -1.25 9.27
N ASP A 506 -23.78 -1.10 10.27
CA ASP A 506 -25.16 -1.60 10.28
C ASP A 506 -26.18 -0.59 9.72
N ARG A 507 -25.69 0.57 9.23
CA ARG A 507 -26.47 1.69 8.71
C ARG A 507 -27.48 2.30 9.69
N THR A 508 -27.32 2.07 10.99
CA THR A 508 -28.16 2.72 12.02
C THR A 508 -27.94 4.23 12.09
N THR A 509 -26.71 4.67 11.85
CA THR A 509 -26.34 6.07 11.58
C THR A 509 -25.97 6.17 10.11
N THR A 510 -26.81 6.84 9.33
CA THR A 510 -26.68 7.04 7.87
C THR A 510 -25.82 8.26 7.54
N LEU A 511 -25.45 8.46 6.26
CA LEU A 511 -24.77 9.69 5.83
C LEU A 511 -25.56 10.97 6.15
N ARG A 512 -26.91 10.94 6.12
CA ARG A 512 -27.74 12.09 6.55
C ARG A 512 -27.51 12.44 8.03
N ASP A 513 -27.32 11.43 8.89
CA ASP A 513 -27.05 11.64 10.31
C ASP A 513 -25.64 12.20 10.52
N VAL A 514 -24.64 11.69 9.79
CA VAL A 514 -23.27 12.20 9.83
C VAL A 514 -23.19 13.65 9.36
N GLU A 515 -23.91 13.98 8.29
CA GLU A 515 -23.97 15.34 7.76
C GLU A 515 -24.65 16.32 8.73
N ALA A 516 -25.68 15.88 9.47
CA ALA A 516 -26.30 16.69 10.52
C ALA A 516 -25.27 17.13 11.59
N VAL A 517 -24.36 16.23 11.96
CA VAL A 517 -23.25 16.51 12.87
C VAL A 517 -22.20 17.42 12.21
N TYR A 518 -21.88 17.19 10.94
CA TYR A 518 -20.97 18.03 10.16
C TYR A 518 -21.43 19.48 10.06
N LEU A 519 -22.67 19.72 9.65
CA LEU A 519 -23.21 21.08 9.53
C LEU A 519 -23.32 21.78 10.89
N ARG A 520 -23.62 21.04 11.95
CA ARG A 520 -23.53 21.56 13.31
C ARG A 520 -22.10 22.01 13.62
N GLU A 521 -21.11 21.17 13.36
CA GLU A 521 -19.70 21.47 13.63
C GLU A 521 -19.24 22.72 12.88
N VAL A 522 -19.61 22.85 11.60
CA VAL A 522 -19.33 24.05 10.78
C VAL A 522 -19.91 25.32 11.40
N LEU A 523 -21.07 25.25 12.06
CA LEU A 523 -21.73 26.41 12.66
C LEU A 523 -21.17 26.77 14.05
N ILE A 524 -20.67 25.80 14.81
CA ILE A 524 -20.24 26.04 16.20
C ILE A 524 -18.73 26.14 16.38
N ASN A 525 -17.94 25.52 15.50
CA ASN A 525 -16.49 25.50 15.64
C ASN A 525 -15.86 26.73 14.97
N PRO A 526 -15.09 27.56 15.69
CA PRO A 526 -14.40 28.71 15.11
C PRO A 526 -13.38 28.35 14.02
N SER A 527 -12.72 27.19 14.08
CA SER A 527 -11.72 26.82 13.05
C SER A 527 -12.33 26.51 11.68
N LEU A 528 -13.66 26.36 11.61
CA LEU A 528 -14.42 26.16 10.38
C LEU A 528 -15.18 27.40 9.92
N GLU A 529 -14.88 28.59 10.45
CA GLU A 529 -15.59 29.83 10.10
C GLU A 529 -15.59 30.12 8.60
N THR A 530 -14.47 29.86 7.92
CA THR A 530 -14.29 30.09 6.47
C THR A 530 -14.50 28.83 5.62
N HIS A 531 -14.98 27.73 6.21
CA HIS A 531 -15.00 26.40 5.57
C HIS A 531 -15.84 26.34 4.28
N PHE A 532 -16.86 27.19 4.14
CA PHE A 532 -17.69 27.30 2.93
C PHE A 532 -17.44 28.57 2.11
N GLU A 533 -16.37 29.31 2.38
CA GLU A 533 -16.02 30.45 1.53
C GLU A 533 -15.80 30.00 0.09
N ALA A 534 -16.34 30.78 -0.85
CA ALA A 534 -16.25 30.44 -2.26
C ALA A 534 -14.79 30.46 -2.71
N GLY A 535 -14.33 29.33 -3.24
CA GLY A 535 -13.02 29.24 -3.87
C GLY A 535 -12.89 30.14 -5.09
N GLN A 536 -11.66 30.47 -5.46
CA GLN A 536 -11.42 31.12 -6.75
C GLN A 536 -11.80 30.16 -7.87
N GLN A 537 -12.77 30.54 -8.70
CA GLN A 537 -13.11 29.82 -9.92
C GLN A 537 -12.52 30.53 -11.14
N MET A 538 -12.16 29.75 -12.15
CA MET A 538 -11.72 30.25 -13.44
C MET A 538 -12.62 29.68 -14.53
N ARG A 539 -13.01 30.53 -15.49
CA ARG A 539 -13.61 30.04 -16.73
C ARG A 539 -12.49 29.48 -17.60
N TYR A 540 -12.48 28.17 -17.77
CA TYR A 540 -11.47 27.50 -18.57
C TYR A 540 -11.72 27.67 -20.08
N THR A 541 -12.98 27.86 -20.48
CA THR A 541 -13.37 28.19 -21.86
C THR A 541 -14.18 29.49 -21.88
N GLY A 542 -14.48 30.01 -23.08
CA GLY A 542 -15.40 31.14 -23.25
C GLY A 542 -16.85 30.85 -22.84
N ALA A 543 -17.20 29.59 -22.50
CA ALA A 543 -18.54 29.22 -22.10
C ALA A 543 -18.81 29.56 -20.62
N CYS A 544 -19.96 30.18 -20.34
CA CYS A 544 -20.34 30.60 -18.98
C CYS A 544 -20.41 29.48 -17.94
N ARG A 545 -20.54 28.20 -18.36
CA ARG A 545 -20.68 27.03 -17.49
C ARG A 545 -19.39 26.20 -17.32
N ALA A 546 -18.30 26.55 -18.00
CA ALA A 546 -17.03 25.82 -17.89
C ALA A 546 -16.16 26.36 -16.74
N LEU A 547 -16.68 26.29 -15.52
CA LEU A 547 -16.01 26.74 -14.31
C LEU A 547 -15.11 25.62 -13.77
N THR A 548 -13.86 25.95 -13.45
CA THR A 548 -12.95 25.06 -12.72
C THR A 548 -12.44 25.77 -11.48
N SER A 549 -12.42 25.07 -10.35
CA SER A 549 -11.83 25.57 -9.11
C SER A 549 -10.32 25.72 -9.26
N LYS A 550 -9.74 26.78 -8.70
CA LYS A 550 -8.30 26.98 -8.59
C LYS A 550 -7.80 26.37 -7.29
N ILE A 551 -7.44 25.10 -7.34
CA ILE A 551 -6.85 24.37 -6.21
C ILE A 551 -5.47 23.87 -6.64
N PRO A 552 -4.39 24.16 -5.90
CA PRO A 552 -3.06 23.60 -6.19
C PRO A 552 -3.08 22.08 -6.11
N THR A 553 -2.36 21.40 -7.03
CA THR A 553 -2.31 19.93 -7.03
C THR A 553 -1.66 19.36 -5.77
N SER A 554 -0.68 20.06 -5.18
CA SER A 554 -0.08 19.66 -3.91
C SER A 554 -1.11 19.58 -2.79
N ARG A 555 -2.03 20.55 -2.75
CA ARG A 555 -3.12 20.59 -1.77
C ARG A 555 -4.11 19.45 -1.98
N VAL A 556 -4.48 19.16 -3.24
CA VAL A 556 -5.26 17.97 -3.59
C VAL A 556 -4.56 16.70 -3.11
N GLY A 557 -3.25 16.60 -3.34
CA GLY A 557 -2.44 15.45 -2.91
C GLY A 557 -2.47 15.23 -1.40
N VAL A 558 -2.19 16.27 -0.60
CA VAL A 558 -2.21 16.20 0.87
C VAL A 558 -3.59 15.79 1.37
N LEU A 559 -4.64 16.49 0.94
CA LEU A 559 -6.00 16.26 1.41
C LEU A 559 -6.54 14.89 0.97
N THR A 560 -6.23 14.44 -0.25
CA THR A 560 -6.63 13.11 -0.72
C THR A 560 -5.91 11.99 0.02
N ALA A 561 -4.62 12.17 0.34
CA ALA A 561 -3.86 11.20 1.13
C ALA A 561 -4.44 11.07 2.56
N LEU A 562 -4.87 12.18 3.16
CA LEU A 562 -5.56 12.16 4.46
C LEU A 562 -6.90 11.42 4.38
N ILE A 563 -7.69 11.63 3.33
CA ILE A 563 -8.93 10.88 3.07
C ILE A 563 -8.64 9.39 2.91
N ALA A 564 -7.68 9.01 2.07
CA ALA A 564 -7.33 7.61 1.83
C ALA A 564 -6.85 6.92 3.13
N SER A 565 -6.04 7.59 3.94
CA SER A 565 -5.62 7.10 5.26
C SER A 565 -6.78 7.00 6.26
N GLY A 566 -7.72 7.94 6.22
CA GLY A 566 -8.95 7.86 7.02
C GLY A 566 -9.80 6.66 6.64
N ILE A 567 -9.99 6.44 5.33
CA ILE A 567 -10.69 5.27 4.80
C ILE A 567 -10.01 3.99 5.26
N SER A 568 -8.70 3.80 4.99
CA SER A 568 -8.02 2.54 5.29
C SER A 568 -8.03 2.16 6.77
N LYS A 569 -8.11 3.14 7.68
CA LYS A 569 -8.16 2.91 9.14
C LYS A 569 -9.56 2.67 9.69
N GLU A 570 -10.58 3.33 9.14
CA GLU A 570 -11.89 3.45 9.82
C GLU A 570 -12.98 2.58 9.25
N ILE A 571 -12.88 2.17 7.98
CA ILE A 571 -13.84 1.27 7.34
C ILE A 571 -13.96 -0.09 8.03
N SER A 572 -12.95 -0.49 8.80
CA SER A 572 -12.92 -1.74 9.57
C SER A 572 -13.59 -1.59 10.96
N LEU A 573 -13.83 -0.35 11.40
CA LEU A 573 -14.55 -0.07 12.64
C LEU A 573 -16.06 -0.01 12.36
N PRO A 574 -16.93 -0.61 13.20
CA PRO A 574 -18.37 -0.63 12.95
C PRO A 574 -19.05 0.74 13.16
N GLN A 575 -18.41 1.62 13.93
CA GLN A 575 -18.93 2.92 14.31
C GLN A 575 -18.92 3.92 13.14
N PRO A 576 -19.88 4.88 13.09
CA PRO A 576 -19.81 5.99 12.15
C PRO A 576 -18.61 6.90 12.47
N SER A 577 -18.22 7.74 11.52
CA SER A 577 -17.12 8.68 11.72
C SER A 577 -17.29 9.94 10.87
N LEU A 578 -16.89 11.07 11.44
CA LEU A 578 -16.72 12.33 10.74
C LEU A 578 -15.29 12.81 10.95
N ARG A 579 -14.59 13.06 9.84
CA ARG A 579 -13.25 13.64 9.81
C ARG A 579 -13.26 14.90 8.97
N ILE A 580 -12.63 15.94 9.48
CA ILE A 580 -12.39 17.18 8.74
C ILE A 580 -10.92 17.51 8.89
N TRP A 581 -10.24 17.74 7.77
CA TRP A 581 -8.87 18.23 7.74
C TRP A 581 -8.83 19.59 7.09
N SER A 582 -8.15 20.54 7.71
CA SER A 582 -7.95 21.89 7.20
C SER A 582 -6.46 22.16 7.08
N VAL A 583 -6.03 22.71 5.94
CA VAL A 583 -4.65 23.13 5.72
C VAL A 583 -4.57 24.64 5.85
N ASP A 584 -3.74 25.13 6.78
CA ASP A 584 -3.58 26.57 7.02
C ASP A 584 -2.63 27.24 6.01
N GLY A 585 -2.32 28.53 6.23
CA GLY A 585 -1.43 29.31 5.38
C GLY A 585 0.04 28.92 5.47
N GLU A 586 0.45 28.17 6.49
CA GLU A 586 1.81 27.65 6.70
C GLU A 586 1.91 26.15 6.36
N ASP A 587 0.90 25.61 5.67
CA ASP A 587 0.76 24.21 5.29
C ASP A 587 0.61 23.23 6.48
N ALA A 588 0.28 23.72 7.68
CA ALA A 588 -0.04 22.86 8.81
C ALA A 588 -1.45 22.28 8.68
N VAL A 589 -1.62 21.04 9.17
CA VAL A 589 -2.89 20.31 9.09
C VAL A 589 -3.56 20.27 10.46
N GLU A 590 -4.72 20.92 10.59
CA GLU A 590 -5.64 20.71 11.70
C GLU A 590 -6.59 19.57 11.38
N ALA A 591 -6.88 18.71 12.36
CA ALA A 591 -7.76 17.56 12.19
C ALA A 591 -8.84 17.52 13.26
N ILE A 592 -10.10 17.54 12.82
CA ILE A 592 -11.28 17.32 13.65
C ILE A 592 -11.74 15.88 13.44
N ARG A 593 -12.01 15.17 14.53
CA ARG A 593 -12.60 13.82 14.51
C ARG A 593 -13.78 13.77 15.47
N LEU A 594 -14.93 13.37 14.96
CA LEU A 594 -16.16 13.21 15.75
C LEU A 594 -16.74 11.81 15.53
N LEU A 595 -17.41 11.30 16.56
CA LEU A 595 -18.25 10.11 16.49
C LEU A 595 -19.70 10.58 16.34
N PRO A 596 -20.31 10.49 15.13
CA PRO A 596 -21.64 11.01 14.90
C PRO A 596 -22.70 10.26 15.72
N ALA A 597 -23.57 11.02 16.40
CA ALA A 597 -24.71 10.50 17.14
C ALA A 597 -25.90 11.43 16.92
N VAL A 598 -27.01 10.86 16.47
CA VAL A 598 -28.24 11.58 16.12
C VAL A 598 -29.44 10.83 16.69
N THR A 599 -30.37 11.58 17.29
CA THR A 599 -31.68 11.06 17.64
C THR A 599 -32.65 11.35 16.51
N ALA A 600 -33.36 10.32 16.03
CA ALA A 600 -34.41 10.46 15.03
C ALA A 600 -35.79 10.19 15.66
N ARG A 601 -36.79 11.02 15.35
CA ARG A 601 -38.20 10.78 15.72
C ARG A 601 -39.13 11.06 14.54
N SER A 602 -40.08 10.17 14.29
CA SER A 602 -41.12 10.39 13.30
C SER A 602 -42.32 11.12 13.91
N ILE A 603 -42.74 12.22 13.29
CA ILE A 603 -43.88 13.05 13.67
C ILE A 603 -44.75 13.26 12.42
N GLY A 604 -45.90 12.59 12.37
CA GLY A 604 -46.69 12.54 11.14
C GLY A 604 -45.92 11.89 9.99
N GLU A 605 -45.88 12.55 8.84
CA GLU A 605 -45.08 12.12 7.68
C GLU A 605 -43.60 12.49 7.77
N TRP A 606 -43.21 13.35 8.72
CA TRP A 606 -41.86 13.89 8.82
C TRP A 606 -40.98 13.07 9.76
N LYS A 607 -39.74 12.82 9.36
CA LYS A 607 -38.68 12.33 10.24
C LYS A 607 -37.80 13.50 10.70
N VAL A 608 -37.73 13.73 12.00
CA VAL A 608 -36.93 14.80 12.60
C VAL A 608 -35.62 14.25 13.14
N LEU A 609 -34.49 14.78 12.69
CA LEU A 609 -33.13 14.43 13.10
C LEU A 609 -32.57 15.53 14.01
N ILE A 610 -32.05 15.14 15.18
CA ILE A 610 -31.44 16.05 16.16
C ILE A 610 -30.08 15.46 16.59
N PRO A 611 -28.94 16.08 16.26
CA PRO A 611 -27.64 15.68 16.76
C PRO A 611 -27.60 15.67 18.28
N GLU A 612 -26.97 14.65 18.88
CA GLU A 612 -26.90 14.51 20.33
C GLU A 612 -26.16 15.70 20.98
N GLY A 613 -25.19 16.27 20.26
CA GLY A 613 -24.52 17.50 20.67
C GLY A 613 -25.47 18.71 20.80
N LEU A 614 -26.49 18.83 19.93
CA LEU A 614 -27.51 19.87 20.07
C LEU A 614 -28.43 19.57 21.26
N ARG A 615 -28.85 18.31 21.41
CA ARG A 615 -29.69 17.87 22.54
C ARG A 615 -29.04 18.19 23.88
N ALA A 616 -27.76 17.86 24.04
CA ALA A 616 -26.96 18.16 25.22
C ALA A 616 -26.80 19.68 25.45
N GLU A 617 -26.56 20.46 24.38
CA GLU A 617 -26.47 21.92 24.47
C GLU A 617 -27.77 22.53 24.99
N LEU A 618 -28.92 22.13 24.43
CA LEU A 618 -30.23 22.63 24.83
C LEU A 618 -30.55 22.27 26.29
N ALA A 619 -30.24 21.04 26.71
CA ALA A 619 -30.39 20.61 28.09
C ALA A 619 -29.50 21.42 29.06
N GLY A 620 -28.25 21.71 28.66
CA GLY A 620 -27.33 22.55 29.43
C GLY A 620 -27.81 24.00 29.55
N ARG A 621 -28.33 24.58 28.45
CA ARG A 621 -28.92 25.94 28.45
C ARG A 621 -30.15 26.02 29.35
N ARG A 622 -31.02 25.00 29.33
CA ARG A 622 -32.13 24.90 30.28
C ARG A 622 -31.62 24.90 31.71
N ALA A 623 -30.68 24.03 32.05
CA ALA A 623 -30.14 23.92 33.40
C ALA A 623 -29.56 25.24 33.92
N ALA A 624 -28.88 26.00 33.05
CA ALA A 624 -28.31 27.31 33.37
C ALA A 624 -29.36 28.42 33.56
N ALA A 625 -30.53 28.31 32.92
CA ALA A 625 -31.59 29.33 32.98
C ALA A 625 -32.57 29.15 34.14
N LEU A 626 -32.62 27.95 34.76
CA LEU A 626 -33.54 27.66 35.86
C LEU A 626 -33.39 28.68 37.01
N PRO A 627 -34.52 29.13 37.62
CA PRO A 627 -35.88 28.61 37.47
C PRO A 627 -36.66 29.17 36.28
N ASN A 628 -36.08 30.07 35.49
CA ASN A 628 -36.74 30.70 34.35
C ASN A 628 -36.71 29.80 33.11
N GLU A 629 -37.68 29.99 32.23
CA GLU A 629 -37.66 29.44 30.88
C GLU A 629 -36.68 30.22 30.00
N THR A 630 -36.07 29.52 29.04
CA THR A 630 -35.22 30.09 27.99
C THR A 630 -35.59 29.46 26.65
N GLY A 631 -35.07 29.99 25.55
CA GLY A 631 -35.35 29.49 24.21
C GLY A 631 -34.60 30.25 23.13
N GLY A 632 -35.02 30.08 21.89
CA GLY A 632 -34.45 30.79 20.75
C GLY A 632 -34.76 30.13 19.42
N PRO A 633 -34.19 30.67 18.33
CA PRO A 633 -34.42 30.15 16.99
C PRO A 633 -33.77 28.77 16.82
N LEU A 634 -34.37 27.95 15.98
CA LEU A 634 -33.82 26.68 15.50
C LEU A 634 -33.44 26.79 14.04
N LEU A 635 -32.23 26.36 13.73
CA LEU A 635 -31.68 26.35 12.39
C LEU A 635 -31.35 24.92 11.95
N GLY A 636 -31.57 24.64 10.67
CA GLY A 636 -31.27 23.34 10.09
C GLY A 636 -31.72 23.17 8.65
N LEU A 637 -32.05 21.95 8.27
CA LEU A 637 -32.37 21.55 6.89
C LEU A 637 -33.78 20.98 6.80
N VAL A 638 -34.40 21.16 5.63
CA VAL A 638 -35.66 20.50 5.26
C VAL A 638 -35.45 19.85 3.90
N ASP A 639 -35.67 18.55 3.85
CA ASP A 639 -35.74 17.76 2.63
C ASP A 639 -37.19 17.34 2.40
N PHE A 640 -37.83 17.96 1.40
CA PHE A 640 -39.24 17.76 1.10
C PHE A 640 -39.55 16.42 0.47
N GLU A 641 -38.64 15.92 -0.35
CA GLU A 641 -38.82 14.68 -1.09
C GLU A 641 -38.69 13.49 -0.14
N ALA A 642 -37.67 13.51 0.72
CA ALA A 642 -37.47 12.48 1.74
C ALA A 642 -38.35 12.67 2.99
N LYS A 643 -39.05 13.80 3.12
CA LYS A 643 -39.80 14.21 4.32
C LYS A 643 -38.94 14.17 5.59
N ILE A 644 -37.75 14.77 5.53
CA ILE A 644 -36.79 14.82 6.64
C ILE A 644 -36.54 16.27 7.06
N ILE A 645 -36.61 16.54 8.37
CA ILE A 645 -36.21 17.81 8.98
C ILE A 645 -34.99 17.55 9.86
N THR A 646 -33.91 18.30 9.69
CA THR A 646 -32.69 18.13 10.48
C THR A 646 -32.40 19.39 11.26
N ALA A 647 -32.60 19.41 12.58
CA ALA A 647 -32.27 20.55 13.43
C ALA A 647 -30.81 20.45 13.89
N VAL A 648 -29.94 21.37 13.47
CA VAL A 648 -28.48 21.26 13.70
C VAL A 648 -27.93 22.30 14.68
N HIS A 649 -28.57 23.47 14.76
CA HIS A 649 -28.06 24.57 15.58
C HIS A 649 -29.18 25.40 16.22
N ALA A 650 -28.91 25.85 17.44
CA ALA A 650 -29.74 26.77 18.19
C ALA A 650 -28.89 27.96 18.63
N PRO A 651 -28.89 29.09 17.92
CA PRO A 651 -28.16 30.28 18.33
C PRO A 651 -28.53 30.74 19.75
N THR A 652 -27.65 31.52 20.38
CA THR A 652 -27.97 32.16 21.67
C THR A 652 -29.19 33.08 21.50
N PRO A 653 -30.13 33.11 22.47
CA PRO A 653 -31.26 34.04 22.41
C PRO A 653 -30.78 35.48 22.24
N PRO A 654 -31.49 36.30 21.43
CA PRO A 654 -31.25 37.74 21.34
C PRO A 654 -31.22 38.41 22.71
N SER A 655 -30.42 39.47 22.86
CA SER A 655 -30.17 40.11 24.16
C SER A 655 -31.41 40.75 24.79
N ASP A 656 -32.44 41.04 24.01
CA ASP A 656 -33.76 41.52 24.45
C ASP A 656 -34.75 40.40 24.77
N SER A 657 -34.32 39.14 24.79
CA SER A 657 -35.17 38.01 25.19
C SER A 657 -35.44 38.03 26.70
N VAL A 658 -36.67 37.73 27.10
CA VAL A 658 -37.11 37.76 28.50
C VAL A 658 -37.63 36.39 28.92
N GLY A 659 -36.90 35.75 29.83
CA GLY A 659 -37.31 34.50 30.49
C GLY A 659 -37.95 34.75 31.86
N LYS A 660 -39.06 34.07 32.14
CA LYS A 660 -39.75 34.01 33.44
C LYS A 660 -40.00 32.55 33.82
N PRO A 661 -40.39 32.23 35.07
CA PRO A 661 -40.62 30.84 35.49
C PRO A 661 -41.72 30.08 34.74
N THR A 662 -42.59 30.79 34.00
CA THR A 662 -43.77 30.22 33.33
C THR A 662 -43.97 30.78 31.91
N SER A 663 -42.97 31.49 31.37
CA SER A 663 -43.05 32.06 30.02
C SER A 663 -41.68 32.49 29.52
N PHE A 664 -41.43 32.30 28.23
CA PHE A 664 -40.29 32.87 27.53
C PHE A 664 -40.77 33.73 26.35
N VAL A 665 -40.21 34.94 26.21
CA VAL A 665 -40.45 35.82 25.05
C VAL A 665 -39.13 36.05 24.34
N ARG A 666 -39.01 35.54 23.10
CA ARG A 666 -37.82 35.70 22.28
C ARG A 666 -37.69 37.14 21.78
N GLY A 667 -36.55 37.76 22.06
CA GLY A 667 -36.19 39.08 21.54
C GLY A 667 -35.92 39.08 20.05
N THR A 668 -35.84 40.24 19.41
CA THR A 668 -35.65 40.38 17.95
C THR A 668 -34.36 41.09 17.56
N ILE A 669 -33.66 41.70 18.52
CA ILE A 669 -32.46 42.50 18.23
C ILE A 669 -31.36 41.60 17.66
N GLY A 670 -30.94 41.89 16.42
CA GLY A 670 -29.85 41.18 15.76
C GLY A 670 -30.20 39.77 15.25
N LEU A 671 -31.42 39.28 15.46
CA LEU A 671 -31.84 37.94 15.06
C LEU A 671 -31.59 37.66 13.57
N ARG A 672 -32.00 38.58 12.70
CA ARG A 672 -31.83 38.44 11.25
C ARG A 672 -30.36 38.21 10.87
N LYS A 673 -29.46 39.00 11.46
CA LYS A 673 -28.02 38.88 11.23
C LYS A 673 -27.47 37.53 11.70
N ILE A 674 -27.96 37.02 12.83
CA ILE A 674 -27.58 35.69 13.35
C ILE A 674 -27.96 34.60 12.35
N ILE A 675 -29.18 34.65 11.82
CA ILE A 675 -29.68 33.68 10.82
C ILE A 675 -28.87 33.79 9.52
N GLU A 676 -28.70 35.00 8.98
CA GLU A 676 -27.92 35.25 7.76
C GLU A 676 -26.44 34.81 7.91
N THR A 677 -25.86 34.95 9.11
CA THR A 677 -24.50 34.49 9.39
C THR A 677 -24.42 32.97 9.36
N ALA A 678 -25.39 32.26 9.94
CA ALA A 678 -25.42 30.80 9.92
C ALA A 678 -25.68 30.25 8.50
N GLU A 679 -26.57 30.89 7.74
CA GLU A 679 -26.80 30.56 6.34
C GLU A 679 -25.51 30.73 5.52
N LYS A 680 -24.81 31.86 5.67
CA LYS A 680 -23.52 32.10 5.00
C LYS A 680 -22.46 31.07 5.40
N ARG A 681 -22.30 30.78 6.70
CA ARG A 681 -21.31 29.83 7.21
C ARG A 681 -21.53 28.39 6.73
N SER A 682 -22.76 28.03 6.39
CA SER A 682 -23.10 26.69 5.86
C SER A 682 -23.15 26.64 4.32
N GLY A 683 -22.76 27.71 3.63
CA GLY A 683 -22.85 27.81 2.17
C GLY A 683 -24.30 27.84 1.65
N GLY A 684 -25.25 28.33 2.46
CA GLY A 684 -26.68 28.41 2.12
C GLY A 684 -27.48 27.13 2.40
N GLN A 685 -26.88 26.13 3.03
CA GLN A 685 -27.56 24.85 3.30
C GLN A 685 -28.52 24.93 4.49
N VAL A 686 -28.13 25.68 5.53
CA VAL A 686 -28.92 25.80 6.77
C VAL A 686 -29.83 27.02 6.70
N ARG A 687 -31.09 26.82 7.12
CA ARG A 687 -32.15 27.83 7.19
C ARG A 687 -32.82 27.86 8.55
N TYR A 688 -33.66 28.86 8.77
CA TYR A 688 -34.58 28.90 9.91
C TYR A 688 -35.65 27.81 9.79
N LEU A 689 -35.85 27.03 10.84
CA LEU A 689 -36.87 25.97 10.91
C LEU A 689 -38.05 26.34 11.81
N GLY A 690 -37.79 27.14 12.85
CA GLY A 690 -38.76 27.44 13.90
C GLY A 690 -38.08 27.79 15.21
N GLU A 691 -38.64 27.37 16.33
CA GLU A 691 -38.24 27.83 17.66
C GLU A 691 -38.00 26.66 18.62
N TRP A 692 -37.20 26.87 19.66
CA TRP A 692 -37.15 25.99 20.81
C TRP A 692 -37.34 26.78 22.09
N HIS A 693 -37.85 26.12 23.12
CA HIS A 693 -37.88 26.67 24.47
C HIS A 693 -37.77 25.55 25.51
N SER A 694 -37.51 25.94 26.76
CA SER A 694 -37.40 25.03 27.88
C SER A 694 -38.56 25.21 28.86
N HIS A 695 -39.07 24.11 29.40
CA HIS A 695 -40.02 24.13 30.51
C HIS A 695 -39.32 24.13 31.89
N PRO A 696 -39.93 24.72 32.94
CA PRO A 696 -39.36 24.81 34.27
C PRO A 696 -39.20 23.44 34.95
N ARG A 697 -38.66 23.42 36.17
CA ARG A 697 -38.42 22.18 36.92
C ARG A 697 -39.73 21.42 37.20
N GLY A 698 -39.73 20.11 36.98
CA GLY A 698 -40.90 19.26 37.21
C GLY A 698 -42.01 19.32 36.14
N ALA A 699 -41.87 20.18 35.11
CA ALA A 699 -42.78 20.22 33.97
C ALA A 699 -42.35 19.23 32.87
N SER A 700 -43.34 18.59 32.23
CA SER A 700 -43.13 17.68 31.09
C SER A 700 -42.81 18.43 29.79
N SER A 701 -42.49 17.71 28.72
CA SER A 701 -42.32 18.30 27.38
C SER A 701 -43.63 18.51 26.61
N ALA A 702 -44.79 18.20 27.22
CA ALA A 702 -46.09 18.39 26.60
C ALA A 702 -46.38 19.89 26.40
N PRO A 703 -46.92 20.30 25.23
CA PRO A 703 -47.17 21.70 24.93
C PRO A 703 -48.30 22.28 25.77
N SER A 704 -48.14 23.54 26.18
CA SER A 704 -49.22 24.38 26.70
C SER A 704 -50.11 24.90 25.57
N VAL A 705 -51.24 25.54 25.94
CA VAL A 705 -52.12 26.21 24.97
C VAL A 705 -51.39 27.31 24.19
N VAL A 706 -50.44 27.99 24.85
CA VAL A 706 -49.63 29.04 24.20
C VAL A 706 -48.69 28.43 23.16
N ASP A 707 -48.07 27.29 23.46
CA ASP A 707 -47.15 26.62 22.55
C ASP A 707 -47.88 26.09 21.31
N VAL A 708 -49.10 25.57 21.48
CA VAL A 708 -49.96 25.15 20.37
C VAL A 708 -50.36 26.34 19.49
N SER A 709 -50.72 27.49 20.10
CA SER A 709 -51.00 28.71 19.34
C SER A 709 -49.77 29.21 18.59
N GLN A 710 -48.60 29.17 19.22
CA GLN A 710 -47.35 29.64 18.61
C GLN A 710 -46.93 28.76 17.42
N ILE A 711 -46.99 27.43 17.54
CA ILE A 711 -46.66 26.56 16.40
C ILE A 711 -47.67 26.69 15.27
N TYR A 712 -48.95 26.97 15.58
CA TYR A 712 -49.95 27.28 14.58
C TYR A 712 -49.61 28.56 13.82
N ASP A 713 -49.31 29.65 14.53
CA ASP A 713 -48.92 30.92 13.90
C ASP A 713 -47.63 30.78 13.07
N LEU A 714 -46.64 30.04 13.58
CA LEU A 714 -45.41 29.72 12.82
C LEU A 714 -45.73 28.90 11.57
N SER A 715 -46.63 27.92 11.66
CA SER A 715 -47.01 27.10 10.50
C SER A 715 -47.66 27.93 9.40
N LEU A 716 -48.50 28.92 9.74
CA LEU A 716 -49.10 29.83 8.75
C LEU A 716 -48.05 30.67 8.03
N ILE A 717 -46.97 31.06 8.72
CA ILE A 717 -45.87 31.83 8.13
C ILE A 717 -44.99 30.92 7.26
N SER A 718 -44.60 29.76 7.78
CA SER A 718 -43.74 28.81 7.07
C SER A 718 -44.40 28.22 5.84
N ASP A 719 -45.73 28.05 5.85
CA ASP A 719 -46.52 27.54 4.72
C ASP A 719 -46.50 28.46 3.50
N ILE A 720 -46.25 29.78 3.69
CA ILE A 720 -46.05 30.71 2.56
C ILE A 720 -44.87 30.26 1.67
N ASP A 721 -43.83 29.71 2.30
CA ASP A 721 -42.66 29.13 1.63
C ASP A 721 -42.80 27.60 1.42
N GLY A 722 -43.98 27.04 1.73
CA GLY A 722 -44.29 25.61 1.68
C GLY A 722 -43.55 24.78 2.72
N LEU A 723 -42.97 25.39 3.77
CA LEU A 723 -42.14 24.73 4.78
C LEU A 723 -42.96 24.30 6.00
N PRO A 724 -42.64 23.14 6.63
CA PRO A 724 -43.15 22.83 7.95
C PRO A 724 -42.50 23.74 9.00
N ALA A 725 -43.25 24.11 10.03
CA ALA A 725 -42.70 24.76 11.21
C ALA A 725 -42.34 23.72 12.28
N ILE A 726 -41.21 23.90 12.96
CA ILE A 726 -40.80 23.03 14.08
C ILE A 726 -40.79 23.80 15.41
N SER A 727 -41.26 23.14 16.47
CA SER A 727 -41.02 23.60 17.84
C SER A 727 -40.44 22.48 18.71
N LEU A 728 -39.33 22.77 19.39
CA LEU A 728 -38.72 21.85 20.36
C LEU A 728 -38.97 22.34 21.79
N ILE A 729 -39.52 21.45 22.64
CA ILE A 729 -39.82 21.73 24.04
C ILE A 729 -38.89 20.90 24.93
N VAL A 730 -37.95 21.57 25.59
CA VAL A 730 -36.91 20.91 26.39
C VAL A 730 -37.39 20.80 27.84
N SER A 731 -37.61 19.57 28.30
CA SER A 731 -37.97 19.27 29.68
C SER A 731 -36.78 18.70 30.46
N GLU A 732 -37.02 18.22 31.68
CA GLU A 732 -35.99 17.57 32.50
C GLU A 732 -35.57 16.19 31.99
N ILE A 733 -36.49 15.47 31.31
CA ILE A 733 -36.30 14.06 30.95
C ILE A 733 -36.19 13.88 29.43
N GLU A 734 -36.87 14.72 28.65
CA GLU A 734 -36.99 14.55 27.20
C GLU A 734 -37.15 15.88 26.45
N ILE A 735 -36.98 15.81 25.12
CA ILE A 735 -37.35 16.88 24.18
C ILE A 735 -38.64 16.47 23.46
N GLY A 736 -39.69 17.26 23.68
CA GLY A 736 -40.93 17.23 22.91
C GLY A 736 -40.71 17.88 21.56
N ILE A 737 -41.31 17.31 20.51
CA ILE A 737 -41.19 17.80 19.13
C ILE A 737 -42.59 18.06 18.60
N LEU A 738 -42.83 19.27 18.13
CA LEU A 738 -44.01 19.64 17.38
C LEU A 738 -43.61 19.95 15.95
N VAL A 739 -44.35 19.41 14.99
CA VAL A 739 -44.24 19.75 13.58
C VAL A 739 -45.61 20.29 13.15
N GLY A 740 -45.65 21.56 12.77
CA GLY A 740 -46.85 22.24 12.27
C GLY A 740 -46.81 22.33 10.74
N SER A 741 -47.91 21.95 10.10
CA SER A 741 -48.15 22.16 8.67
C SER A 741 -49.60 22.58 8.46
N VAL A 742 -49.84 23.47 7.50
CA VAL A 742 -51.20 23.85 7.09
C VAL A 742 -51.67 22.78 6.10
N GLN A 743 -52.81 22.13 6.40
CA GLN A 743 -53.45 21.16 5.51
C GLN A 743 -54.66 21.77 4.81
#